data_AF-A0A7S0XL92-F1
#
_entry.id   AF-A0A7S0XL92-F1
#
_cell.length_a   1.000
_cell.length_b   1.000
_cell.length_c   1.000
_cell.angle_alpha   90.00
_cell.angle_beta   90.00
_cell.angle_gamma   90.00
#
_symmetry.space_group_name_H-M   'P 1'
#
loop_
_entity.id
_entity.type
_entity.pdbx_description
1 polymer ?
#
loop_
_entity_poly.entity_id
_entity_poly.type
_entity_poly.pdbx_seq_one_letter_code
_entity_poly.pdbx_strand_id
1 'polypeptide(L)'
;MENGTTTQTSYVSSPVADRSQTRVAVRAAMGYSNENYGDENYFDNLNGNGYHSDTEEDTKIPGPLSFLESVVVSIYNCVGIGLHAGLAIAFLAIMTVAILGNFHDKYFVTILDRARRTDKDLQNEITYYQRRCDITDVTTSDSHHIHFGEANDTASEIFIDVDKIWEEEIDSYSAVQSEYYYDERGFRTKYQKEYRNRKRRRLGPKFNIWESPDLRPIPKNVAEKSGQMAVDTMMKHGSVMVPKILSDATIFELREFIDRKNRAVSGTSDEYPITASHNRISYGIESTEHPSVVRALKEIHDHGVMSHLIQNLVGDENPALSEITAITAWAGAEDQSWHADVKPDGNGVKFGRTYSHSYSLFLPLQATTKGMGATELCPGTHMCASDNMWQVCDSVGISASEVRKARPRSDYSPDEDGEKKYREDKLMEGSWRAGDGVLLNQQGWHRGPGHTEEEMEDRIMFIVSFLKRPHPDDPRQLARGTYFHQKWLNWGSTWEDMVDTMANLQRPWNILRCLHLYKPSDRSWGYDLFTATTLRVANNQMGGEPEDLDGIIDNVMTPLNFPEWLEGDLDYENEHAWTIYLSGTIRKTLMFLYDINYYGHIGLAGFVVAASILGFVYNFLLARTSSKRYGRRSTVFPVIKSGVKRLILTHGPIFALGFYVWRVRIQKSQWAIDIDSGKYLMRPFPTHPIFRDEDPGVLGVNSTLPRRSDVLIGTRMNTKAIGAYYSWFEYHPANRIFDQFVEAYGGIGGFYHSLLPNNANSQRFSKLPSGLSEKLVDSAFEMITKHHGGGRFLMQDYRSGDWLVLNEAESIEYIKKRLLIGNKNGNTMGAIQEQIDLLLDKQRFGTPRNALSMSWNSQLFLHDLSKKVVSTPFEREMSKIRKPKSVIKSVVTISNSIFLPQSDYRLPKWKPIGPTVSNTEDDDGNRGFLIGKGKAAYRAGMEIWMGLKNNDGDTNVYRGTIIKINHDKRFKDRQCRFQIALDEDGVAHLDRVHLEQVSRKVLKPRGPITSGGRITAELEDGEFFDGTIQLVVADGSIDVLFDDGDMIQGIEHDEFVTLDALV
;
A
#
# COMPACT_ATOMS: atom_id res chain seq x y z
N MET A 1 22.22 -44.10 -8.35
CA MET A 1 21.58 -45.21 -9.07
C MET A 1 20.42 -44.60 -9.82
N GLU A 2 20.60 -44.44 -11.13
CA GLU A 2 19.61 -43.90 -12.05
C GLU A 2 18.50 -44.92 -12.27
N ASN A 3 17.25 -44.47 -12.23
CA ASN A 3 16.13 -45.12 -12.91
C ASN A 3 15.13 -44.03 -13.28
N GLY A 4 15.25 -43.55 -14.53
CA GLY A 4 14.24 -42.72 -15.17
C GLY A 4 13.01 -43.56 -15.51
N THR A 5 11.85 -43.15 -14.99
CA THR A 5 10.55 -43.64 -15.43
C THR A 5 9.87 -42.51 -16.18
N THR A 6 9.81 -42.66 -17.50
CA THR A 6 9.09 -41.78 -18.42
C THR A 6 7.61 -42.14 -18.35
N THR A 7 6.81 -41.32 -17.66
CA THR A 7 5.35 -41.43 -17.68
C THR A 7 4.83 -40.79 -18.97
N GLN A 8 4.41 -41.63 -19.93
CA GLN A 8 3.57 -41.20 -21.05
C GLN A 8 2.18 -40.84 -20.52
N THR A 9 1.85 -39.55 -20.50
CA THR A 9 0.48 -39.08 -20.35
C THR A 9 -0.25 -39.21 -21.68
N SER A 10 -1.16 -40.18 -21.76
CA SER A 10 -2.10 -40.31 -22.88
C SER A 10 -3.16 -39.21 -22.77
N TYR A 11 -3.12 -38.23 -23.68
CA TYR A 11 -4.20 -37.27 -23.88
C TYR A 11 -5.45 -38.01 -24.36
N VAL A 12 -6.45 -38.13 -23.48
CA VAL A 12 -7.81 -38.50 -23.87
C VAL A 12 -8.51 -37.23 -24.33
N SER A 13 -8.74 -37.11 -25.63
CA SER A 13 -9.55 -36.04 -26.21
C SER A 13 -11.00 -36.16 -25.72
N SER A 14 -11.40 -35.29 -24.79
CA SER A 14 -12.78 -35.15 -24.33
C SER A 14 -13.64 -34.55 -25.47
N PRO A 15 -14.89 -35.00 -25.68
CA PRO A 15 -15.73 -34.46 -26.73
C PRO A 15 -16.11 -33.01 -26.43
N VAL A 16 -15.78 -32.12 -27.37
CA VAL A 16 -16.13 -30.69 -27.35
C VAL A 16 -17.64 -30.54 -27.17
N ALA A 17 -18.05 -30.05 -26.00
CA ALA A 17 -19.43 -29.68 -25.75
C ALA A 17 -19.80 -28.48 -26.64
N ASP A 18 -20.84 -28.66 -27.47
CA ASP A 18 -21.37 -27.64 -28.37
C ASP A 18 -21.93 -26.44 -27.57
N ARG A 19 -21.17 -25.34 -27.56
CA ARG A 19 -21.50 -24.06 -26.91
C ARG A 19 -22.72 -23.32 -27.51
N SER A 20 -23.39 -23.89 -28.51
CA SER A 20 -24.61 -23.32 -29.09
C SER A 20 -25.80 -23.30 -28.10
N GLN A 21 -25.85 -24.23 -27.14
CA GLN A 21 -26.98 -24.35 -26.20
C GLN A 21 -26.97 -23.31 -25.07
N THR A 22 -25.80 -22.83 -24.64
CA THR A 22 -25.68 -21.81 -23.57
C THR A 22 -26.22 -20.44 -24.01
N ARG A 23 -26.10 -20.10 -25.31
CA ARG A 23 -26.69 -18.87 -25.88
C ARG A 23 -28.22 -18.91 -25.94
N VAL A 24 -28.82 -20.10 -26.03
CA VAL A 24 -30.28 -20.27 -26.03
C VAL A 24 -30.84 -20.16 -24.61
N ALA A 25 -30.16 -20.72 -23.60
CA ALA A 25 -30.56 -20.60 -22.20
C ALA A 25 -30.51 -19.15 -21.68
N VAL A 26 -29.49 -18.36 -22.09
CA VAL A 26 -29.37 -16.94 -21.71
C VAL A 26 -30.40 -16.05 -22.42
N ARG A 27 -30.84 -16.40 -23.64
CA ARG A 27 -31.97 -15.71 -24.30
C ARG A 27 -33.32 -16.08 -23.68
N ALA A 28 -33.49 -17.30 -23.19
CA ALA A 28 -34.70 -17.73 -22.49
C ALA A 28 -34.83 -17.07 -21.10
N ALA A 29 -33.71 -16.83 -20.40
CA ALA A 29 -33.70 -16.17 -19.09
C ALA A 29 -33.95 -14.64 -19.14
N MET A 30 -33.75 -14.00 -20.30
CA MET A 30 -33.99 -12.56 -20.48
C MET A 30 -35.37 -12.21 -21.07
N GLY A 31 -36.25 -13.20 -21.25
CA GLY A 31 -37.62 -13.00 -21.69
C GLY A 31 -38.53 -12.43 -20.59
N TYR A 32 -38.35 -11.16 -20.24
CA TYR A 32 -39.35 -10.43 -19.45
C TYR A 32 -40.55 -10.11 -20.34
N SER A 33 -41.68 -10.73 -20.00
CA SER A 33 -43.01 -10.46 -20.53
C SER A 33 -43.43 -9.02 -20.22
N ASN A 34 -43.62 -8.20 -21.24
CA ASN A 34 -44.47 -7.02 -21.15
C ASN A 34 -45.88 -7.44 -21.59
N GLU A 35 -46.70 -7.87 -20.63
CA GLU A 35 -48.14 -7.91 -20.76
C GLU A 35 -48.79 -7.13 -19.61
N ASN A 36 -49.74 -6.28 -19.99
CA ASN A 36 -50.73 -5.57 -19.17
C ASN A 36 -50.28 -4.36 -18.35
N TYR A 37 -50.52 -3.17 -18.91
CA TYR A 37 -51.47 -2.21 -18.32
C TYR A 37 -52.05 -1.35 -19.43
N GLY A 38 -53.28 -1.66 -19.83
CA GLY A 38 -54.14 -0.70 -20.49
C GLY A 38 -54.71 0.23 -19.43
N ASP A 39 -54.65 1.53 -19.68
CA ASP A 39 -55.63 2.46 -19.13
C ASP A 39 -55.83 3.60 -20.12
N GLU A 40 -57.10 3.74 -20.48
CA GLU A 40 -57.67 4.79 -21.31
C GLU A 40 -57.74 6.13 -20.55
N ASN A 41 -57.91 7.20 -21.32
CA ASN A 41 -58.50 8.49 -20.93
C ASN A 41 -57.71 9.38 -19.94
N TYR A 42 -57.10 10.44 -20.46
CA TYR A 42 -57.47 11.85 -20.16
C TYR A 42 -56.38 12.77 -20.73
N PHE A 43 -56.72 13.64 -21.69
CA PHE A 43 -56.49 15.09 -21.62
C PHE A 43 -56.95 15.75 -22.92
N ASP A 44 -58.23 16.12 -22.94
CA ASP A 44 -58.73 17.28 -23.65
C ASP A 44 -58.42 18.55 -22.84
N ASN A 45 -57.85 19.55 -23.51
CA ASN A 45 -58.12 20.99 -23.37
C ASN A 45 -57.10 21.75 -24.24
N LEU A 46 -57.48 22.18 -25.46
CA LEU A 46 -58.14 23.46 -25.75
C LEU A 46 -57.41 24.69 -25.18
N ASN A 47 -56.58 25.29 -26.04
CA ASN A 47 -56.42 26.73 -26.28
C ASN A 47 -55.53 26.85 -27.53
N GLY A 48 -56.02 27.13 -28.73
CA GLY A 48 -57.01 28.14 -29.06
C GLY A 48 -56.31 29.50 -29.14
N ASN A 49 -55.54 29.73 -30.21
CA ASN A 49 -55.31 31.06 -30.78
C ASN A 49 -54.87 30.91 -32.23
N GLY A 50 -55.82 31.14 -33.12
CA GLY A 50 -55.61 31.19 -34.56
C GLY A 50 -54.87 32.44 -34.97
N TYR A 51 -53.97 32.26 -35.92
CA TYR A 51 -53.67 33.24 -36.96
C TYR A 51 -53.65 32.47 -38.28
N HIS A 52 -54.77 32.55 -39.00
CA HIS A 52 -54.84 32.23 -40.42
C HIS A 52 -54.01 33.29 -41.16
N SER A 53 -52.89 32.88 -41.75
CA SER A 53 -52.33 33.56 -42.91
C SER A 53 -52.52 32.65 -44.11
N ASP A 54 -53.52 32.96 -44.93
CA ASP A 54 -53.67 32.38 -46.26
C ASP A 54 -52.48 32.80 -47.12
N THR A 55 -51.51 31.91 -47.25
CA THR A 55 -50.61 31.89 -48.39
C THR A 55 -50.98 30.66 -49.21
N GLU A 56 -51.59 30.88 -50.37
CA GLU A 56 -51.75 29.86 -51.42
C GLU A 56 -50.40 29.19 -51.66
N GLU A 57 -50.22 27.99 -51.10
CA GLU A 57 -49.14 27.10 -51.45
C GLU A 57 -49.42 26.54 -52.84
N ASP A 58 -48.85 27.24 -53.82
CA ASP A 58 -48.63 26.80 -55.18
C ASP A 58 -47.78 25.51 -55.12
N THR A 59 -48.45 24.36 -54.94
CA THR A 59 -47.86 23.01 -54.91
C THR A 59 -47.37 22.64 -56.30
N LYS A 60 -46.30 23.31 -56.72
CA LYS A 60 -45.52 22.91 -57.90
C LYS A 60 -44.91 21.56 -57.59
N ILE A 61 -45.50 20.53 -58.19
CA ILE A 61 -44.93 19.20 -58.27
C ILE A 61 -43.46 19.39 -58.68
N PRO A 62 -42.50 18.99 -57.84
CA PRO A 62 -41.08 19.10 -58.17
C PRO A 62 -40.87 18.39 -59.51
N GLY A 63 -40.41 19.13 -60.52
CA GLY A 63 -40.06 18.54 -61.79
C GLY A 63 -39.07 17.38 -61.57
N PRO A 64 -39.02 16.38 -62.45
CA PRO A 64 -38.19 15.18 -62.27
C PRO A 64 -36.71 15.48 -61.93
N LEU A 65 -36.20 16.64 -62.35
CA LEU A 65 -34.87 17.14 -61.98
C LEU A 65 -34.70 17.49 -60.50
N SER A 66 -35.65 18.15 -59.84
CA SER A 66 -35.50 18.52 -58.42
C SER A 66 -35.69 17.31 -57.50
N PHE A 67 -36.45 16.30 -57.93
CA PHE A 67 -36.46 15.00 -57.25
C PHE A 67 -35.10 14.31 -57.34
N LEU A 68 -34.47 14.29 -58.52
CA LEU A 68 -33.14 13.70 -58.70
C LEU A 68 -32.07 14.43 -57.89
N GLU A 69 -32.12 15.76 -57.82
CA GLU A 69 -31.24 16.56 -56.96
C GLU A 69 -31.40 16.20 -55.48
N SER A 70 -32.64 16.07 -54.99
CA SER A 70 -32.91 15.68 -53.60
C SER A 70 -32.37 14.28 -53.28
N VAL A 71 -32.52 13.32 -54.20
CA VAL A 71 -31.99 11.96 -54.06
C VAL A 71 -30.47 11.96 -54.04
N VAL A 72 -29.81 12.67 -54.96
CA VAL A 72 -28.34 12.75 -55.03
C VAL A 72 -27.76 13.44 -53.79
N VAL A 73 -28.39 14.52 -53.31
CA VAL A 73 -27.98 15.20 -52.06
C VAL A 73 -28.17 14.29 -50.85
N SER A 74 -29.26 13.52 -50.80
CA SER A 74 -29.50 12.56 -49.73
C SER A 74 -28.48 11.43 -49.72
N ILE A 75 -28.19 10.82 -50.89
CA ILE A 75 -27.15 9.80 -51.04
C ILE A 75 -25.78 10.35 -50.63
N TYR A 76 -25.43 11.55 -51.10
CA TYR A 76 -24.18 12.22 -50.73
C TYR A 76 -24.07 12.43 -49.21
N ASN A 77 -25.16 12.87 -48.57
CA ASN A 77 -25.19 13.07 -47.12
C ASN A 77 -25.07 11.74 -46.36
N CYS A 78 -25.78 10.68 -46.79
CA CYS A 78 -25.69 9.35 -46.17
C CYS A 78 -24.29 8.74 -46.31
N VAL A 79 -23.71 8.78 -47.52
CA VAL A 79 -22.35 8.29 -47.78
C VAL A 79 -21.33 9.12 -46.99
N GLY A 80 -21.48 10.44 -46.97
CA GLY A 80 -20.61 11.33 -46.20
C GLY A 80 -20.69 11.06 -44.69
N ILE A 81 -21.88 10.87 -44.13
CA ILE A 81 -22.07 10.52 -42.71
C ILE A 81 -21.44 9.15 -42.40
N GLY A 82 -21.69 8.14 -43.24
CA GLY A 82 -21.12 6.81 -43.07
C GLY A 82 -19.58 6.81 -43.10
N LEU A 83 -18.99 7.50 -44.07
CA LEU A 83 -17.54 7.69 -44.17
C LEU A 83 -16.97 8.43 -42.96
N HIS A 84 -17.62 9.52 -42.51
CA HIS A 84 -17.18 10.26 -41.32
C HIS A 84 -17.29 9.44 -40.04
N ALA A 85 -18.35 8.64 -39.89
CA ALA A 85 -18.51 7.75 -38.74
C ALA A 85 -17.44 6.66 -38.73
N GLY A 86 -17.18 6.03 -39.89
CA GLY A 86 -16.10 5.05 -40.04
C GLY A 86 -14.73 5.64 -39.72
N LEU A 87 -14.42 6.84 -40.22
CA LEU A 87 -13.18 7.55 -39.91
C LEU A 87 -13.07 7.96 -38.44
N ALA A 88 -14.17 8.41 -37.82
CA ALA A 88 -14.19 8.74 -36.40
C ALA A 88 -13.97 7.51 -35.53
N ILE A 89 -14.54 6.35 -35.88
CA ILE A 89 -14.29 5.07 -35.19
C ILE A 89 -12.83 4.64 -35.37
N ALA A 90 -12.29 4.72 -36.58
CA ALA A 90 -10.89 4.43 -36.85
C ALA A 90 -9.96 5.38 -36.06
N PHE A 91 -10.29 6.67 -35.99
CA PHE A 91 -9.53 7.64 -35.22
C PHE A 91 -9.63 7.41 -33.70
N LEU A 92 -10.81 7.03 -33.19
CA LEU A 92 -10.97 6.60 -31.80
C LEU A 92 -10.12 5.37 -31.50
N ALA A 93 -10.08 4.40 -32.42
CA ALA A 93 -9.22 3.23 -32.30
C ALA A 93 -7.74 3.63 -32.30
N ILE A 94 -7.29 4.52 -33.20
CA ILE A 94 -5.91 5.06 -33.18
C ILE A 94 -5.60 5.70 -31.83
N MET A 95 -6.45 6.61 -31.36
CA MET A 95 -6.23 7.29 -30.08
C MET A 95 -6.18 6.29 -28.93
N THR A 96 -7.04 5.27 -28.94
CA THR A 96 -7.06 4.22 -27.93
C THR A 96 -5.77 3.40 -27.96
N VAL A 97 -5.35 2.92 -29.13
CA VAL A 97 -4.11 2.12 -29.28
C VAL A 97 -2.87 2.96 -29.00
N ALA A 98 -2.84 4.25 -29.37
CA ALA A 98 -1.73 5.15 -29.06
C ALA A 98 -1.63 5.44 -27.55
N ILE A 99 -2.77 5.58 -26.85
CA ILE A 99 -2.81 5.68 -25.39
C ILE A 99 -2.34 4.37 -24.77
N LEU A 100 -2.80 3.21 -25.26
CA LEU A 100 -2.36 1.89 -24.79
C LEU A 100 -0.87 1.65 -25.02
N GLY A 101 -0.30 2.08 -26.16
CA GLY A 101 1.14 2.00 -26.41
C GLY A 101 1.95 2.89 -25.47
N ASN A 102 1.53 4.15 -25.27
CA ASN A 102 2.18 5.01 -24.28
C ASN A 102 2.04 4.45 -22.86
N PHE A 103 0.90 3.87 -22.52
CA PHE A 103 0.67 3.23 -21.23
C PHE A 103 1.57 2.00 -21.06
N HIS A 104 1.66 1.16 -22.09
CA HIS A 104 2.52 -0.01 -22.11
C HIS A 104 3.98 0.39 -21.88
N ASP A 105 4.51 1.28 -22.72
CA ASP A 105 5.92 1.63 -22.70
C ASP A 105 6.34 2.39 -21.44
N LYS A 106 5.47 3.29 -20.93
CA LYS A 106 5.80 4.10 -19.75
C LYS A 106 5.51 3.43 -18.43
N TYR A 107 4.41 2.69 -18.34
CA TYR A 107 3.92 2.14 -17.08
C TYR A 107 4.05 0.64 -17.01
N PHE A 108 3.53 -0.13 -17.99
CA PHE A 108 3.57 -1.59 -17.93
C PHE A 108 5.01 -2.13 -17.92
N VAL A 109 5.85 -1.73 -18.88
CA VAL A 109 7.26 -2.14 -18.94
C VAL A 109 8.01 -1.73 -17.68
N THR A 110 7.84 -0.48 -17.24
CA THR A 110 8.46 0.01 -16.01
C THR A 110 8.05 -0.79 -14.77
N ILE A 111 6.75 -1.11 -14.63
CA ILE A 111 6.26 -1.95 -13.53
C ILE A 111 6.83 -3.35 -13.66
N LEU A 112 6.84 -3.93 -14.87
CA LEU A 112 7.32 -5.29 -15.13
C LEU A 112 8.79 -5.43 -14.73
N ASP A 113 9.65 -4.51 -15.19
CA ASP A 113 11.08 -4.52 -14.87
C ASP A 113 11.32 -4.34 -13.37
N ARG A 114 10.54 -3.48 -12.72
CA ARG A 114 10.61 -3.29 -11.25
C ARG A 114 10.00 -4.43 -10.47
N ALA A 115 9.03 -5.12 -11.04
CA ALA A 115 8.34 -6.25 -10.44
C ALA A 115 9.22 -7.51 -10.51
N ARG A 116 10.04 -7.64 -11.55
CA ARG A 116 10.83 -8.84 -11.78
C ARG A 116 11.81 -9.10 -10.65
N ARG A 117 11.79 -10.35 -10.16
CA ARG A 117 12.72 -10.88 -9.16
C ARG A 117 13.30 -12.16 -9.71
N THR A 118 14.56 -12.09 -10.16
CA THR A 118 15.31 -13.28 -10.55
C THR A 118 15.67 -14.09 -9.31
N ASP A 119 15.99 -15.38 -9.47
CA ASP A 119 16.46 -16.21 -8.35
C ASP A 119 17.70 -15.62 -7.69
N LYS A 120 18.59 -14.99 -8.46
CA LYS A 120 19.76 -14.26 -7.95
C LYS A 120 19.34 -13.08 -7.08
N ASP A 121 18.29 -12.35 -7.48
CA ASP A 121 17.77 -11.24 -6.68
C ASP A 121 17.15 -11.76 -5.38
N LEU A 122 16.33 -12.80 -5.45
CA LEU A 122 15.72 -13.42 -4.28
C LEU A 122 16.78 -13.98 -3.31
N GLN A 123 17.86 -14.58 -3.82
CA GLN A 123 19.00 -15.02 -2.99
C GLN A 123 19.67 -13.86 -2.24
N ASN A 124 19.76 -12.69 -2.87
CA ASN A 124 20.28 -11.48 -2.22
C ASN A 124 19.28 -10.84 -1.25
N GLU A 125 18.02 -11.24 -1.32
CA GLU A 125 16.92 -10.76 -0.48
C GLU A 125 16.52 -11.74 0.61
N ILE A 126 17.21 -12.89 0.70
CA ILE A 126 17.06 -13.84 1.80
C ILE A 126 17.20 -13.07 3.10
N THR A 127 16.09 -12.98 3.81
CA THR A 127 16.08 -12.38 5.14
C THR A 127 16.37 -13.44 6.20
N TYR A 128 16.33 -12.99 7.45
CA TYR A 128 16.45 -13.79 8.65
C TYR A 128 15.78 -15.18 8.59
N TYR A 129 14.62 -15.32 7.95
CA TYR A 129 13.77 -16.46 8.19
C TYR A 129 14.02 -17.69 7.31
N GLN A 130 15.08 -17.72 6.50
CA GLN A 130 15.53 -18.97 5.88
C GLN A 130 16.26 -19.85 6.91
N ARG A 131 15.51 -20.29 7.93
CA ARG A 131 15.94 -21.34 8.85
C ARG A 131 14.98 -22.51 8.74
N ARG A 132 15.51 -23.72 8.95
CA ARG A 132 14.66 -24.90 9.10
C ARG A 132 13.92 -24.75 10.42
N CYS A 133 12.60 -24.61 10.36
CA CYS A 133 11.79 -24.66 11.56
C CYS A 133 11.72 -26.09 12.07
N ASP A 134 11.66 -26.23 13.38
CA ASP A 134 11.41 -27.49 14.05
C ASP A 134 10.25 -27.35 15.05
N ILE A 135 9.98 -28.42 15.79
CA ILE A 135 8.89 -28.50 16.77
C ILE A 135 8.93 -27.37 17.81
N THR A 136 10.11 -26.85 18.13
CA THR A 136 10.26 -25.84 19.16
C THR A 136 9.85 -24.46 18.68
N ASP A 137 9.79 -24.24 17.35
CA ASP A 137 9.39 -22.97 16.73
C ASP A 137 7.88 -22.81 16.61
N VAL A 138 7.17 -23.93 16.72
CA VAL A 138 5.73 -23.99 16.68
C VAL A 138 5.20 -23.66 18.07
N THR A 139 4.13 -22.87 18.13
CA THR A 139 3.48 -22.53 19.41
C THR A 139 2.50 -23.64 19.75
N THR A 140 2.98 -24.71 20.37
CA THR A 140 2.23 -25.95 20.58
C THR A 140 1.78 -26.12 22.03
N SER A 141 0.87 -27.07 22.23
CA SER A 141 0.30 -27.45 23.52
C SER A 141 1.24 -28.26 24.42
N ASP A 142 2.42 -28.68 23.94
CA ASP A 142 3.23 -29.64 24.66
C ASP A 142 4.27 -28.98 25.59
N SER A 143 4.08 -29.23 26.89
CA SER A 143 4.77 -28.60 28.03
C SER A 143 6.30 -28.76 28.07
N HIS A 144 6.86 -29.66 27.27
CA HIS A 144 8.28 -30.00 27.33
C HIS A 144 9.20 -29.07 26.52
N HIS A 145 8.66 -28.23 25.63
CA HIS A 145 9.48 -27.46 24.69
C HIS A 145 9.45 -25.92 24.89
N ILE A 146 8.67 -25.43 25.85
CA ILE A 146 8.71 -24.05 26.33
C ILE A 146 8.91 -24.09 27.85
N HIS A 147 10.17 -24.19 28.29
CA HIS A 147 10.47 -23.92 29.69
C HIS A 147 9.95 -22.50 30.03
N PHE A 148 9.23 -22.37 31.15
CA PHE A 148 8.58 -21.16 31.71
C PHE A 148 7.07 -21.04 31.47
N GLY A 149 6.28 -21.88 32.14
CA GLY A 149 4.83 -21.70 32.38
C GLY A 149 4.06 -23.01 32.38
N GLU A 150 3.11 -23.18 33.31
CA GLU A 150 2.17 -24.32 33.29
C GLU A 150 1.47 -24.41 31.93
N ALA A 151 1.20 -25.65 31.48
CA ALA A 151 0.60 -25.98 30.19
C ALA A 151 -0.82 -25.40 30.06
N ASN A 152 -0.91 -24.10 29.75
CA ASN A 152 -2.13 -23.49 29.28
C ASN A 152 -2.34 -23.90 27.82
N ASP A 153 -3.55 -24.36 27.58
CA ASP A 153 -4.12 -24.90 26.37
C ASP A 153 -4.01 -23.92 25.18
N THR A 154 -3.00 -24.07 24.33
CA THR A 154 -2.75 -23.19 23.15
C THR A 154 -3.96 -23.04 22.23
N ALA A 155 -4.82 -24.05 22.16
CA ALA A 155 -6.09 -23.98 21.44
C ALA A 155 -6.95 -22.80 21.94
N SER A 156 -7.05 -22.62 23.26
CA SER A 156 -7.83 -21.54 23.88
C SER A 156 -7.24 -20.15 23.66
N GLU A 157 -5.91 -20.03 23.48
CA GLU A 157 -5.26 -18.74 23.23
C GLU A 157 -5.58 -18.20 21.82
N ILE A 158 -5.89 -19.08 20.87
CA ILE A 158 -6.27 -18.69 19.50
C ILE A 158 -7.68 -18.10 19.46
N PHE A 159 -8.52 -18.40 20.44
CA PHE A 159 -9.89 -17.90 20.53
C PHE A 159 -9.97 -16.56 21.26
N ILE A 160 -10.62 -15.57 20.64
CA ILE A 160 -10.88 -14.27 21.27
C ILE A 160 -12.25 -14.29 21.94
N ASP A 161 -12.25 -14.45 23.27
CA ASP A 161 -13.47 -14.36 24.09
C ASP A 161 -13.88 -12.90 24.32
N VAL A 162 -14.60 -12.34 23.35
CA VAL A 162 -15.11 -10.96 23.39
C VAL A 162 -16.09 -10.76 24.56
N ASP A 163 -16.86 -11.78 24.94
CA ASP A 163 -17.84 -11.69 26.02
C ASP A 163 -17.12 -11.54 27.37
N LYS A 164 -16.03 -12.28 27.60
CA LYS A 164 -15.21 -12.13 28.81
C LYS A 164 -14.61 -10.73 28.95
N ILE A 165 -14.03 -10.19 27.87
CA ILE A 165 -13.45 -8.83 27.88
C ILE A 165 -14.54 -7.79 28.12
N TRP A 166 -15.72 -8.02 27.54
CA TRP A 166 -16.87 -7.17 27.78
C TRP A 166 -17.28 -7.16 29.25
N GLU A 167 -17.40 -8.33 29.87
CA GLU A 167 -17.76 -8.49 31.30
C GLU A 167 -16.74 -7.77 32.20
N GLU A 168 -15.44 -7.93 31.95
CA GLU A 168 -14.37 -7.22 32.67
C GLU A 168 -14.47 -5.69 32.53
N GLU A 169 -14.84 -5.19 31.35
CA GLU A 169 -15.01 -3.75 31.11
C GLU A 169 -16.32 -3.21 31.71
N ILE A 170 -17.41 -3.97 31.73
CA ILE A 170 -18.65 -3.55 32.42
C ILE A 170 -18.37 -3.29 33.90
N ASP A 171 -17.63 -4.19 34.55
CA ASP A 171 -17.36 -4.07 35.97
C ASP A 171 -16.54 -2.82 36.29
N SER A 172 -15.61 -2.44 35.40
CA SER A 172 -14.86 -1.19 35.52
C SER A 172 -15.73 0.05 35.27
N TYR A 173 -16.69 -0.04 34.34
CA TYR A 173 -17.61 1.05 33.98
C TYR A 173 -18.81 1.19 34.92
N SER A 174 -19.12 0.21 35.77
CA SER A 174 -20.14 0.35 36.81
C SER A 174 -19.83 1.48 37.80
N ALA A 175 -18.57 1.92 37.89
CA ALA A 175 -18.16 3.14 38.61
C ALA A 175 -18.42 4.46 37.85
N VAL A 176 -18.72 4.42 36.55
CA VAL A 176 -18.89 5.59 35.65
C VAL A 176 -20.29 5.62 35.00
N GLN A 177 -21.24 4.84 35.52
CA GLN A 177 -22.63 4.78 35.03
C GLN A 177 -23.47 6.04 35.34
N SER A 178 -22.87 7.21 35.53
CA SER A 178 -23.57 8.49 35.74
C SER A 178 -23.71 9.37 34.49
N GLU A 179 -23.20 8.96 33.32
CA GLU A 179 -23.19 9.85 32.13
C GLU A 179 -24.11 9.43 30.96
N TYR A 180 -25.05 8.50 31.17
CA TYR A 180 -26.24 8.45 30.33
C TYR A 180 -27.29 9.40 30.90
N TYR A 181 -27.25 10.67 30.49
CA TYR A 181 -28.35 11.61 30.70
C TYR A 181 -29.61 11.06 30.01
N TYR A 182 -30.46 10.41 30.79
CA TYR A 182 -31.89 10.41 30.51
C TYR A 182 -32.35 11.86 30.70
N ASP A 183 -33.04 12.43 29.70
CA ASP A 183 -33.81 13.63 30.00
C ASP A 183 -34.88 13.28 31.06
N GLU A 184 -35.49 14.28 31.71
CA GLU A 184 -36.54 14.08 32.72
C GLU A 184 -37.76 13.27 32.21
N ARG A 185 -37.78 12.89 30.93
CA ARG A 185 -38.84 12.12 30.27
C ARG A 185 -38.39 10.71 29.86
N GLY A 186 -37.17 10.29 30.19
CA GLY A 186 -36.69 8.93 29.98
C GLY A 186 -36.26 8.60 28.54
N PHE A 187 -36.05 9.58 27.66
CA PHE A 187 -35.68 9.31 26.26
C PHE A 187 -34.17 9.44 25.97
N ARG A 188 -33.58 8.40 25.36
CA ARG A 188 -32.21 8.38 24.82
C ARG A 188 -32.09 9.23 23.53
N THR A 189 -31.77 10.52 23.61
CA THR A 189 -32.02 11.45 22.48
C THR A 189 -30.82 11.86 21.60
N LYS A 190 -29.55 11.68 21.99
CA LYS A 190 -28.43 12.24 21.19
C LYS A 190 -27.87 11.31 20.11
N TYR A 191 -27.56 10.05 20.45
CA TYR A 191 -26.91 9.12 19.51
C TYR A 191 -27.82 8.70 18.35
N GLN A 192 -29.10 8.41 18.62
CA GLN A 192 -30.06 8.02 17.58
C GLN A 192 -30.36 9.15 16.58
N LYS A 193 -30.25 10.42 17.02
CA LYS A 193 -30.53 11.58 16.16
C LYS A 193 -29.40 11.84 15.16
N GLU A 194 -28.13 11.69 15.57
CA GLU A 194 -26.99 11.79 14.65
C GLU A 194 -26.93 10.63 13.65
N TYR A 195 -27.24 9.41 14.10
CA TYR A 195 -27.36 8.26 13.21
C TYR A 195 -28.47 8.44 12.17
N ARG A 196 -29.65 8.92 12.59
CA ARG A 196 -30.76 9.25 11.66
C ARG A 196 -30.42 10.39 10.70
N ASN A 197 -29.64 11.38 11.13
CA ASN A 197 -29.22 12.50 10.28
C ASN A 197 -28.18 12.08 9.23
N ARG A 198 -27.28 11.13 9.53
CA ARG A 198 -26.40 10.51 8.51
C ARG A 198 -27.21 9.72 7.49
N LYS A 199 -28.27 9.01 7.93
CA LYS A 199 -29.18 8.24 7.06
C LYS A 199 -30.00 9.13 6.09
N ARG A 200 -30.31 10.38 6.46
CA ARG A 200 -31.08 11.32 5.62
C ARG A 200 -30.30 11.94 4.45
N ARG A 201 -28.96 11.84 4.41
CA ARG A 201 -28.14 12.45 3.33
C ARG A 201 -27.87 11.52 2.13
N ARG A 202 -28.34 10.27 2.15
CA ARG A 202 -28.19 9.33 1.03
C ARG A 202 -29.56 9.06 0.40
N LEU A 203 -29.94 9.87 -0.59
CA LEU A 203 -31.12 9.66 -1.44
C LEU A 203 -30.81 8.56 -2.47
N GLY A 204 -30.71 7.31 -2.00
CA GLY A 204 -30.72 6.12 -2.85
C GLY A 204 -32.08 5.42 -2.75
N PRO A 205 -32.52 4.69 -3.79
CA PRO A 205 -33.76 3.91 -3.74
C PRO A 205 -33.71 2.90 -2.57
N LYS A 206 -34.78 2.86 -1.78
CA LYS A 206 -34.95 1.94 -0.65
C LYS A 206 -35.17 0.51 -1.17
N PHE A 207 -34.10 -0.20 -1.48
CA PHE A 207 -34.17 -1.65 -1.39
C PHE A 207 -34.24 -2.00 0.10
N ASN A 208 -35.39 -2.51 0.56
CA ASN A 208 -35.64 -3.00 1.93
C ASN A 208 -34.86 -4.30 2.24
N ILE A 209 -33.63 -4.44 1.76
CA ILE A 209 -32.76 -5.63 1.95
C ILE A 209 -32.01 -5.55 3.31
N TRP A 210 -32.13 -4.43 4.02
CA TRP A 210 -31.35 -4.17 5.23
C TRP A 210 -32.21 -4.27 6.49
N GLU A 211 -32.64 -5.48 6.83
CA GLU A 211 -32.84 -5.78 8.25
C GLU A 211 -31.49 -5.55 8.94
N SER A 212 -31.49 -4.87 10.09
CA SER A 212 -30.25 -4.71 10.84
C SER A 212 -29.78 -6.12 11.21
N PRO A 213 -28.52 -6.47 10.90
CA PRO A 213 -28.02 -7.80 11.23
C PRO A 213 -28.21 -8.03 12.72
N ASP A 214 -28.58 -9.26 13.10
CA ASP A 214 -28.75 -9.66 14.50
C ASP A 214 -27.39 -9.88 15.19
N LEU A 215 -26.43 -9.01 14.89
CA LEU A 215 -25.13 -8.95 15.52
C LEU A 215 -25.17 -7.87 16.60
N ARG A 216 -24.88 -8.28 17.83
CA ARG A 216 -24.76 -7.36 18.97
C ARG A 216 -23.62 -6.37 18.70
N PRO A 217 -23.87 -5.04 18.68
CA PRO A 217 -22.80 -4.07 18.51
C PRO A 217 -21.76 -4.17 19.63
N ILE A 218 -20.48 -4.20 19.28
CA ILE A 218 -19.36 -4.26 20.23
C ILE A 218 -18.92 -2.81 20.57
N PRO A 219 -18.86 -2.42 21.85
CA PRO A 219 -18.37 -1.13 22.32
C PRO A 219 -16.97 -0.89 21.79
N LYS A 220 -16.70 0.36 21.43
CA LYS A 220 -15.45 0.72 20.78
C LYS A 220 -14.22 0.33 21.63
N ASN A 221 -14.23 0.54 22.95
CA ASN A 221 -13.13 0.16 23.84
C ASN A 221 -12.93 -1.36 23.89
N VAL A 222 -14.02 -2.14 23.98
CA VAL A 222 -13.97 -3.61 23.96
C VAL A 222 -13.43 -4.08 22.61
N ALA A 223 -13.88 -3.48 21.51
CA ALA A 223 -13.41 -3.80 20.16
C ALA A 223 -11.91 -3.47 19.97
N GLU A 224 -11.44 -2.33 20.47
CA GLU A 224 -10.02 -1.93 20.44
C GLU A 224 -9.15 -2.90 21.24
N LYS A 225 -9.54 -3.21 22.48
CA LYS A 225 -8.79 -4.13 23.37
C LYS A 225 -8.78 -5.56 22.82
N SER A 226 -9.94 -6.08 22.43
CA SER A 226 -10.05 -7.41 21.83
C SER A 226 -9.33 -7.50 20.48
N GLY A 227 -9.38 -6.43 19.68
CA GLY A 227 -8.67 -6.33 18.40
C GLY A 227 -7.15 -6.36 18.60
N GLN A 228 -6.63 -5.68 19.62
CA GLN A 228 -5.21 -5.74 19.96
C GLN A 228 -4.80 -7.13 20.46
N MET A 229 -5.59 -7.75 21.35
CA MET A 229 -5.35 -9.14 21.77
C MET A 229 -5.36 -10.10 20.57
N ALA A 230 -6.24 -9.87 19.60
CA ALA A 230 -6.28 -10.65 18.37
C ALA A 230 -5.04 -10.46 17.50
N VAL A 231 -4.49 -9.24 17.42
CA VAL A 231 -3.20 -8.98 16.75
C VAL A 231 -2.10 -9.77 17.44
N ASP A 232 -2.02 -9.72 18.77
CA ASP A 232 -0.97 -10.40 19.51
C ASP A 232 -1.07 -11.93 19.35
N THR A 233 -2.30 -12.44 19.34
CA THR A 233 -2.61 -13.86 19.05
C THR A 233 -2.18 -14.26 17.65
N MET A 234 -2.54 -13.47 16.63
CA MET A 234 -2.12 -13.70 15.24
C MET A 234 -0.60 -13.66 15.09
N MET A 235 0.09 -12.73 15.76
CA MET A 235 1.55 -12.64 15.68
C MET A 235 2.25 -13.82 16.38
N LYS A 236 1.65 -14.35 17.45
CA LYS A 236 2.14 -15.54 18.17
C LYS A 236 1.87 -16.84 17.42
N HIS A 237 0.66 -17.04 16.92
CA HIS A 237 0.17 -18.32 16.40
C HIS A 237 0.01 -18.37 14.88
N GLY A 238 0.03 -17.23 14.18
CA GLY A 238 -0.24 -17.17 12.74
C GLY A 238 -1.71 -17.37 12.37
N SER A 239 -2.56 -17.50 13.39
CA SER A 239 -3.99 -17.72 13.28
C SER A 239 -4.71 -17.11 14.49
N VAL A 240 -5.91 -16.60 14.29
CA VAL A 240 -6.80 -16.15 15.37
C VAL A 240 -8.25 -16.45 15.00
N MET A 241 -9.03 -16.95 15.96
CA MET A 241 -10.47 -17.18 15.81
C MET A 241 -11.25 -16.02 16.44
N VAL A 242 -12.10 -15.39 15.64
CA VAL A 242 -12.99 -14.30 16.04
C VAL A 242 -14.44 -14.79 15.92
N PRO A 243 -15.21 -14.85 17.02
CA PRO A 243 -16.55 -15.42 16.99
C PRO A 243 -17.58 -14.50 16.32
N LYS A 244 -18.65 -15.08 15.77
CA LYS A 244 -19.88 -14.41 15.31
C LYS A 244 -19.63 -13.20 14.41
N ILE A 245 -18.77 -13.36 13.39
CA ILE A 245 -18.55 -12.32 12.38
C ILE A 245 -19.78 -12.16 11.48
N LEU A 246 -20.46 -13.26 11.17
CA LEU A 246 -21.66 -13.28 10.34
C LEU A 246 -22.92 -13.55 11.17
N SER A 247 -24.04 -12.95 10.78
CA SER A 247 -25.36 -13.24 11.35
C SER A 247 -25.93 -14.55 10.79
N ASP A 248 -26.81 -15.21 11.55
CA ASP A 248 -27.46 -16.47 11.15
C ASP A 248 -28.19 -16.34 9.80
N ALA A 249 -28.86 -15.20 9.58
CA ALA A 249 -29.55 -14.92 8.31
C ALA A 249 -28.56 -14.83 7.14
N THR A 250 -27.42 -14.16 7.33
CA THR A 250 -26.35 -14.07 6.30
C THR A 250 -25.76 -15.43 6.02
N ILE A 251 -25.46 -16.21 7.06
CA ILE A 251 -24.91 -17.58 6.96
C ILE A 251 -25.83 -18.45 6.11
N PHE A 252 -27.12 -18.50 6.44
CA PHE A 252 -28.11 -19.32 5.74
C PHE A 252 -28.22 -18.94 4.25
N GLU A 253 -28.45 -17.65 3.94
CA GLU A 253 -28.61 -17.19 2.56
C GLU A 253 -27.30 -17.32 1.75
N LEU A 254 -26.15 -17.14 2.38
CA LEU A 254 -24.84 -17.29 1.72
C LEU A 254 -24.53 -18.76 1.43
N ARG A 255 -24.84 -19.67 2.36
CA ARG A 255 -24.71 -21.12 2.16
C ARG A 255 -25.57 -21.59 1.00
N GLU A 256 -26.85 -21.22 0.97
CA GLU A 256 -27.77 -21.58 -0.11
C GLU A 256 -27.29 -21.07 -1.47
N PHE A 257 -26.78 -19.84 -1.53
CA PHE A 257 -26.19 -19.29 -2.75
C PHE A 257 -24.99 -20.10 -3.23
N ILE A 258 -24.04 -20.41 -2.33
CA ILE A 258 -22.81 -21.14 -2.69
C ILE A 258 -23.14 -22.59 -3.07
N ASP A 259 -24.01 -23.28 -2.34
CA ASP A 259 -24.46 -24.63 -2.70
C ASP A 259 -25.07 -24.69 -4.12
N ARG A 260 -25.96 -23.74 -4.45
CA ARG A 260 -26.49 -23.63 -5.81
C ARG A 260 -25.41 -23.37 -6.85
N LYS A 261 -24.43 -22.53 -6.53
CA LYS A 261 -23.32 -22.19 -7.44
C LYS A 261 -22.35 -23.36 -7.62
N ASN A 262 -22.06 -24.15 -6.58
CA ASN A 262 -21.27 -25.38 -6.67
C ASN A 262 -21.85 -26.32 -7.73
N ARG A 263 -23.17 -26.55 -7.71
CA ARG A 263 -23.85 -27.41 -8.69
C ARG A 263 -23.79 -26.85 -10.11
N ALA A 264 -23.76 -25.53 -10.27
CA ALA A 264 -23.69 -24.87 -11.57
C ALA A 264 -22.27 -24.85 -12.16
N VAL A 265 -21.25 -24.83 -11.30
CA VAL A 265 -19.84 -24.71 -11.70
C VAL A 265 -19.18 -26.08 -11.89
N SER A 266 -19.63 -27.12 -11.18
CA SER A 266 -19.06 -28.47 -11.31
C SER A 266 -19.11 -28.98 -12.76
N GLY A 267 -17.98 -29.48 -13.25
CA GLY A 267 -17.75 -29.92 -14.63
C GLY A 267 -17.53 -28.80 -15.65
N THR A 268 -17.45 -27.54 -15.22
CA THR A 268 -17.23 -26.39 -16.12
C THR A 268 -15.79 -25.87 -16.06
N SER A 269 -15.40 -24.98 -16.97
CA SER A 269 -14.09 -24.31 -16.91
C SER A 269 -13.92 -23.36 -15.72
N ASP A 270 -15.02 -23.02 -15.03
CA ASP A 270 -14.98 -22.21 -13.82
C ASP A 270 -14.69 -23.06 -12.57
N GLU A 271 -14.75 -24.39 -12.67
CA GLU A 271 -14.33 -25.32 -11.62
C GLU A 271 -12.81 -25.34 -11.53
N TYR A 272 -12.28 -24.94 -10.38
CA TYR A 272 -10.87 -25.16 -10.08
C TYR A 272 -10.73 -26.39 -9.17
N PRO A 273 -10.26 -27.53 -9.71
CA PRO A 273 -10.06 -28.73 -8.91
C PRO A 273 -8.94 -28.48 -7.91
N ILE A 274 -9.22 -28.65 -6.63
CA ILE A 274 -8.19 -28.52 -5.60
C ILE A 274 -7.33 -29.78 -5.62
N THR A 275 -6.01 -29.61 -5.58
CA THR A 275 -5.01 -30.69 -5.56
C THR A 275 -5.22 -31.56 -4.32
N ALA A 276 -6.05 -32.61 -4.42
CA ALA A 276 -6.12 -33.80 -3.55
C ALA A 276 -7.44 -34.59 -3.71
N SER A 277 -8.50 -34.07 -4.34
CA SER A 277 -9.75 -34.84 -4.42
C SER A 277 -10.75 -34.32 -5.44
N HIS A 278 -11.41 -35.23 -6.16
CA HIS A 278 -12.62 -34.93 -6.95
C HIS A 278 -13.81 -34.50 -6.07
N ASN A 279 -13.74 -34.75 -4.76
CA ASN A 279 -14.76 -34.36 -3.79
C ASN A 279 -14.48 -32.98 -3.16
N ARG A 280 -13.76 -32.09 -3.87
CA ARG A 280 -13.57 -30.69 -3.48
C ARG A 280 -13.64 -29.76 -4.67
N ILE A 281 -14.26 -28.61 -4.47
CA ILE A 281 -14.31 -27.52 -5.46
C ILE A 281 -13.91 -26.19 -4.82
N SER A 282 -13.21 -25.36 -5.58
CA SER A 282 -12.95 -23.95 -5.25
C SER A 282 -13.26 -23.04 -6.43
N TYR A 283 -13.79 -21.84 -6.16
CA TYR A 283 -13.93 -20.79 -7.17
C TYR A 283 -14.04 -19.39 -6.58
N GLY A 284 -13.75 -18.40 -7.42
CA GLY A 284 -13.92 -16.98 -7.11
C GLY A 284 -15.37 -16.51 -7.11
N ILE A 285 -15.69 -15.56 -6.22
CA ILE A 285 -16.98 -14.89 -6.10
C ILE A 285 -16.82 -13.39 -6.38
N GLU A 286 -17.70 -12.81 -7.20
CA GLU A 286 -17.72 -11.35 -7.38
C GLU A 286 -18.33 -10.69 -6.13
N SER A 287 -17.78 -9.56 -5.69
CA SER A 287 -18.25 -8.86 -4.49
C SER A 287 -19.74 -8.47 -4.55
N THR A 288 -20.29 -8.28 -5.76
CA THR A 288 -21.70 -7.93 -6.00
C THR A 288 -22.50 -9.08 -6.63
N GLU A 289 -22.00 -10.32 -6.61
CA GLU A 289 -22.63 -11.44 -7.31
C GLU A 289 -24.00 -11.79 -6.72
N HIS A 290 -24.15 -11.68 -5.40
CA HIS A 290 -25.37 -12.01 -4.68
C HIS A 290 -25.58 -11.09 -3.47
N PRO A 291 -26.83 -10.75 -3.09
CA PRO A 291 -27.10 -9.91 -1.92
C PRO A 291 -26.51 -10.44 -0.61
N SER A 292 -26.47 -11.76 -0.40
CA SER A 292 -25.85 -12.35 0.80
C SER A 292 -24.33 -12.19 0.84
N VAL A 293 -23.64 -12.17 -0.32
CA VAL A 293 -22.21 -11.84 -0.39
C VAL A 293 -21.98 -10.38 0.03
N VAL A 294 -22.81 -9.47 -0.48
CA VAL A 294 -22.73 -8.05 -0.10
C VAL A 294 -22.99 -7.85 1.39
N ARG A 295 -23.99 -8.55 1.95
CA ARG A 295 -24.31 -8.53 3.37
C ARG A 295 -23.16 -9.08 4.21
N ALA A 296 -22.56 -10.21 3.82
CA ALA A 296 -21.42 -10.80 4.51
C ALA A 296 -20.19 -9.88 4.51
N LEU A 297 -19.83 -9.28 3.37
CA LEU A 297 -18.73 -8.31 3.30
C LEU A 297 -18.98 -7.11 4.21
N LYS A 298 -20.23 -6.65 4.28
CA LYS A 298 -20.62 -5.55 5.16
C LYS A 298 -20.51 -5.93 6.64
N GLU A 299 -20.96 -7.13 7.02
CA GLU A 299 -20.84 -7.64 8.40
C GLU A 299 -19.37 -7.82 8.81
N ILE A 300 -18.52 -8.36 7.92
CA ILE A 300 -17.06 -8.43 8.15
C ILE A 300 -16.48 -7.03 8.38
N HIS A 301 -16.84 -6.05 7.53
CA HIS A 301 -16.37 -4.67 7.67
C HIS A 301 -16.80 -4.03 8.99
N ASP A 302 -18.07 -4.20 9.36
CA ASP A 302 -18.67 -3.56 10.53
C ASP A 302 -18.30 -4.26 11.84
N HIS A 303 -17.71 -5.46 11.79
CA HIS A 303 -17.29 -6.20 12.97
C HIS A 303 -16.11 -5.50 13.67
N GLY A 304 -16.38 -4.89 14.83
CA GLY A 304 -15.43 -4.00 15.51
C GLY A 304 -14.06 -4.64 15.79
N VAL A 305 -14.03 -5.86 16.34
CA VAL A 305 -12.78 -6.59 16.61
C VAL A 305 -12.02 -6.87 15.33
N MET A 306 -12.74 -7.23 14.26
CA MET A 306 -12.13 -7.61 12.98
C MET A 306 -11.51 -6.41 12.28
N SER A 307 -12.20 -5.26 12.31
CA SER A 307 -11.67 -3.99 11.80
C SER A 307 -10.37 -3.62 12.50
N HIS A 308 -10.34 -3.62 13.83
CA HIS A 308 -9.13 -3.30 14.59
C HIS A 308 -8.00 -4.31 14.33
N LEU A 309 -8.32 -5.60 14.33
CA LEU A 309 -7.38 -6.67 14.01
C LEU A 309 -6.72 -6.45 12.65
N ILE A 310 -7.52 -6.37 11.58
CA ILE A 310 -6.99 -6.28 10.21
C ILE A 310 -6.22 -4.97 9.99
N GLN A 311 -6.74 -3.83 10.44
CA GLN A 311 -6.09 -2.52 10.22
C GLN A 311 -4.72 -2.44 10.92
N ASN A 312 -4.63 -2.97 12.15
CA ASN A 312 -3.37 -2.98 12.90
C ASN A 312 -2.39 -4.02 12.33
N LEU A 313 -2.88 -5.21 12.00
CA LEU A 313 -2.07 -6.30 11.46
C LEU A 313 -1.49 -5.92 10.09
N VAL A 314 -2.30 -5.34 9.20
CA VAL A 314 -1.85 -4.88 7.89
C VAL A 314 -1.07 -3.57 7.99
N GLY A 315 -1.25 -2.78 9.05
CA GLY A 315 -0.73 -1.42 9.20
C GLY A 315 -1.20 -0.51 8.08
N ASP A 316 -2.49 -0.58 7.78
CA ASP A 316 -3.19 0.27 6.83
C ASP A 316 -4.62 0.46 7.36
N GLU A 317 -5.09 1.70 7.42
CA GLU A 317 -6.47 2.00 7.85
C GLU A 317 -7.51 1.47 6.84
N ASN A 318 -7.09 1.27 5.59
CA ASN A 318 -7.97 0.80 4.52
C ASN A 318 -7.29 -0.31 3.69
N PRO A 319 -7.09 -1.52 4.25
CA PRO A 319 -6.45 -2.65 3.57
C PRO A 319 -7.05 -2.95 2.19
N ALA A 320 -6.25 -3.50 1.28
CA ALA A 320 -6.72 -4.00 0.00
C ALA A 320 -7.49 -5.31 0.19
N LEU A 321 -8.56 -5.49 -0.59
CA LEU A 321 -9.30 -6.74 -0.72
C LEU A 321 -8.73 -7.51 -1.92
N SER A 322 -8.11 -8.66 -1.68
CA SER A 322 -7.40 -9.43 -2.72
C SER A 322 -8.10 -10.67 -3.19
N GLU A 323 -9.06 -11.19 -2.43
CA GLU A 323 -9.70 -12.44 -2.78
C GLU A 323 -11.08 -12.55 -2.12
N ILE A 324 -12.03 -13.10 -2.87
CA ILE A 324 -13.31 -13.61 -2.34
C ILE A 324 -13.54 -14.96 -3.00
N THR A 325 -13.51 -16.02 -2.19
CA THR A 325 -13.51 -17.41 -2.68
C THR A 325 -14.50 -18.24 -1.88
N ALA A 326 -15.02 -19.30 -2.49
CA ALA A 326 -15.69 -20.37 -1.76
C ALA A 326 -14.97 -21.68 -2.00
N ILE A 327 -14.84 -22.48 -0.93
CA ILE A 327 -14.33 -23.85 -0.97
C ILE A 327 -15.41 -24.77 -0.40
N THR A 328 -15.75 -25.81 -1.15
CA THR A 328 -16.69 -26.85 -0.69
C THR A 328 -15.99 -28.20 -0.65
N ALA A 329 -16.16 -28.93 0.44
CA ALA A 329 -15.76 -30.33 0.56
C ALA A 329 -17.00 -31.20 0.77
N TRP A 330 -17.17 -32.19 -0.08
CA TRP A 330 -18.23 -33.21 0.02
C TRP A 330 -17.74 -34.40 0.85
N ALA A 331 -18.67 -35.19 1.37
CA ALA A 331 -18.35 -36.49 1.97
C ALA A 331 -17.46 -37.33 1.04
N GLY A 332 -16.42 -37.93 1.62
CA GLY A 332 -15.37 -38.64 0.88
C GLY A 332 -14.25 -37.74 0.35
N ALA A 333 -14.23 -36.44 0.67
CA ALA A 333 -13.04 -35.62 0.45
C ALA A 333 -11.85 -36.18 1.24
N GLU A 334 -10.69 -36.27 0.58
CA GLU A 334 -9.44 -36.72 1.21
C GLU A 334 -8.73 -35.57 1.93
N ASP A 335 -7.78 -35.88 2.81
CA ASP A 335 -6.91 -34.88 3.44
C ASP A 335 -6.09 -34.14 2.38
N GLN A 336 -6.10 -32.81 2.44
CA GLN A 336 -5.09 -32.04 1.71
C GLN A 336 -3.72 -32.24 2.37
N SER A 337 -2.65 -32.17 1.59
CA SER A 337 -1.31 -32.00 2.15
C SER A 337 -1.25 -30.71 2.96
N TRP A 338 -0.52 -30.72 4.07
CA TRP A 338 -0.14 -29.49 4.75
C TRP A 338 0.51 -28.52 3.76
N HIS A 339 0.07 -27.27 3.74
CA HIS A 339 0.61 -26.24 2.86
C HIS A 339 0.46 -24.85 3.47
N ALA A 340 1.30 -23.93 3.01
CA ALA A 340 1.03 -22.51 3.09
C ALA A 340 0.29 -22.07 1.81
N ASP A 341 -0.51 -21.04 1.94
CA ASP A 341 -1.24 -20.41 0.84
C ASP A 341 -0.31 -19.63 -0.11
N VAL A 342 0.85 -19.21 0.40
CA VAL A 342 1.93 -18.62 -0.39
C VAL A 342 2.94 -19.68 -0.84
N LYS A 343 3.52 -19.48 -2.02
CA LYS A 343 4.58 -20.34 -2.54
C LYS A 343 5.92 -20.04 -1.83
N PRO A 344 6.84 -21.02 -1.76
CA PRO A 344 8.17 -20.86 -1.17
C PRO A 344 8.97 -19.66 -1.68
N ASP A 345 8.91 -19.41 -2.99
CA ASP A 345 9.60 -18.34 -3.72
C ASP A 345 8.88 -16.98 -3.59
N GLY A 346 7.65 -16.98 -3.08
CA GLY A 346 6.87 -15.79 -2.73
C GLY A 346 6.64 -15.58 -1.26
N ASN A 347 7.35 -16.35 -0.43
CA ASN A 347 7.12 -16.33 0.98
C ASN A 347 7.58 -14.99 1.55
N GLY A 348 6.63 -14.17 2.00
CA GLY A 348 6.90 -12.91 2.66
C GLY A 348 7.84 -13.06 3.84
N VAL A 349 7.78 -14.11 4.64
CA VAL A 349 8.76 -14.35 5.72
C VAL A 349 10.16 -14.53 5.15
N LYS A 350 10.34 -15.34 4.12
CA LYS A 350 11.67 -15.57 3.50
C LYS A 350 12.23 -14.29 2.88
N PHE A 351 11.39 -13.58 2.14
CA PHE A 351 11.75 -12.41 1.35
C PHE A 351 10.97 -11.18 1.81
N GLY A 352 10.98 -10.90 3.12
CA GLY A 352 10.15 -9.82 3.72
C GLY A 352 10.49 -8.42 3.25
N ARG A 353 11.63 -8.32 2.57
CA ARG A 353 12.12 -7.19 1.79
C ARG A 353 11.24 -6.97 0.54
N THR A 354 10.85 -8.02 -0.15
CA THR A 354 10.15 -7.95 -1.45
C THR A 354 8.68 -8.25 -1.36
N TYR A 355 8.24 -9.20 -0.53
CA TYR A 355 6.84 -9.61 -0.47
C TYR A 355 6.15 -9.12 0.80
N SER A 356 4.93 -8.63 0.62
CA SER A 356 4.03 -8.26 1.71
C SER A 356 3.37 -9.49 2.33
N HIS A 357 2.88 -9.36 3.56
CA HIS A 357 2.00 -10.37 4.14
C HIS A 357 0.57 -10.20 3.64
N SER A 358 -0.12 -11.32 3.63
CA SER A 358 -1.53 -11.44 3.31
C SER A 358 -2.22 -12.33 4.32
N TYR A 359 -3.50 -12.06 4.51
CA TYR A 359 -4.31 -12.69 5.55
C TYR A 359 -5.63 -13.15 4.98
N SER A 360 -5.96 -14.43 5.16
CA SER A 360 -7.20 -15.04 4.70
C SER A 360 -8.14 -15.26 5.87
N LEU A 361 -9.35 -14.70 5.81
CA LEU A 361 -10.43 -14.98 6.75
C LEU A 361 -11.25 -16.16 6.23
N PHE A 362 -11.22 -17.28 6.93
CA PHE A 362 -12.01 -18.47 6.64
C PHE A 362 -13.28 -18.45 7.50
N LEU A 363 -14.45 -18.58 6.87
CA LEU A 363 -15.76 -18.55 7.51
C LEU A 363 -16.56 -19.80 7.12
N PRO A 364 -16.81 -20.75 8.04
CA PRO A 364 -17.68 -21.87 7.77
C PRO A 364 -19.13 -21.37 7.76
N LEU A 365 -19.92 -21.86 6.82
CA LEU A 365 -21.33 -21.49 6.69
C LEU A 365 -22.28 -22.51 7.34
N GLN A 366 -21.72 -23.43 8.11
CA GLN A 366 -22.37 -24.46 8.89
C GLN A 366 -21.46 -24.85 10.06
N ALA A 367 -22.04 -25.41 11.14
CA ALA A 367 -21.22 -25.96 12.21
C ALA A 367 -20.38 -27.11 11.63
N THR A 368 -19.07 -27.00 11.74
CA THR A 368 -18.13 -27.94 11.12
C THR A 368 -17.40 -28.72 12.20
N THR A 369 -17.66 -30.01 12.31
CA THR A 369 -16.96 -30.93 13.23
C THR A 369 -15.57 -31.28 12.68
N LYS A 370 -14.77 -31.96 13.50
CA LYS A 370 -13.52 -32.57 13.03
C LYS A 370 -13.75 -33.55 11.89
N GLY A 371 -14.79 -34.39 11.96
CA GLY A 371 -15.09 -35.40 10.93
C GLY A 371 -15.68 -34.83 9.63
N MET A 372 -16.34 -33.66 9.67
CA MET A 372 -16.67 -32.88 8.46
C MET A 372 -15.43 -32.19 7.85
N GLY A 373 -14.28 -32.26 8.53
CA GLY A 373 -13.03 -31.66 8.11
C GLY A 373 -12.90 -30.19 8.50
N ALA A 374 -13.15 -29.80 9.75
CA ALA A 374 -12.77 -28.46 10.20
C ALA A 374 -11.27 -28.21 9.92
N THR A 375 -10.93 -27.06 9.29
CA THR A 375 -9.55 -26.75 8.87
C THR A 375 -8.56 -26.98 10.01
N GLU A 376 -7.47 -27.69 9.71
CA GLU A 376 -6.38 -27.91 10.65
C GLU A 376 -5.31 -26.84 10.48
N LEU A 377 -4.85 -26.31 11.61
CA LEU A 377 -3.91 -25.21 11.73
C LEU A 377 -2.60 -25.74 12.32
N CYS A 378 -1.47 -25.17 11.92
CA CYS A 378 -0.16 -25.46 12.48
C CYS A 378 0.43 -24.19 13.14
N PRO A 379 0.09 -23.90 14.41
CA PRO A 379 0.29 -22.58 15.01
C PRO A 379 1.77 -22.16 15.12
N GLY A 380 2.13 -20.95 14.72
CA GLY A 380 3.50 -20.42 14.77
C GLY A 380 4.32 -20.68 13.50
N THR A 381 3.83 -21.51 12.59
CA THR A 381 4.52 -21.78 11.31
C THR A 381 4.45 -20.62 10.32
N HIS A 382 3.64 -19.59 10.57
CA HIS A 382 3.69 -18.35 9.80
C HIS A 382 5.03 -17.63 9.94
N MET A 383 5.86 -17.98 10.93
CA MET A 383 7.23 -17.50 11.09
C MET A 383 8.26 -18.34 10.33
N CYS A 384 7.81 -19.37 9.60
CA CYS A 384 8.64 -20.37 8.96
C CYS A 384 8.60 -20.24 7.45
N ALA A 385 9.79 -20.12 6.84
CA ALA A 385 9.96 -20.13 5.40
C ALA A 385 10.33 -21.52 4.85
N SER A 386 10.20 -22.58 5.64
CA SER A 386 10.58 -23.93 5.23
C SER A 386 9.46 -24.58 4.43
N ASP A 387 9.83 -25.26 3.34
CA ASP A 387 8.90 -25.92 2.42
C ASP A 387 8.51 -27.34 2.86
N ASN A 388 9.00 -27.79 4.02
CA ASN A 388 8.77 -29.12 4.54
C ASN A 388 8.48 -29.07 6.04
N MET A 389 7.24 -28.70 6.38
CA MET A 389 6.74 -28.68 7.75
C MET A 389 5.80 -29.84 8.07
N TRP A 390 5.62 -30.81 7.16
CA TRP A 390 4.57 -31.84 7.27
C TRP A 390 4.71 -32.65 8.54
N GLN A 391 5.90 -33.15 8.84
CA GLN A 391 6.17 -33.93 10.05
C GLN A 391 5.91 -33.15 11.33
N VAL A 392 6.26 -31.85 11.32
CA VAL A 392 6.02 -30.97 12.45
C VAL A 392 4.51 -30.78 12.62
N CYS A 393 3.81 -30.40 11.55
CA CYS A 393 2.39 -30.12 11.57
C CYS A 393 1.50 -31.34 11.81
N ASP A 394 1.90 -32.54 11.37
CA ASP A 394 1.18 -33.78 11.72
C ASP A 394 1.25 -34.07 13.23
N SER A 395 2.31 -33.64 13.91
CA SER A 395 2.47 -33.88 15.36
C SER A 395 1.81 -32.83 16.25
N VAL A 396 1.53 -31.64 15.72
CA VAL A 396 1.11 -30.45 16.53
C VAL A 396 -0.08 -29.71 15.94
N GLY A 397 -0.59 -30.17 14.81
CA GLY A 397 -1.73 -29.59 14.15
C GLY A 397 -2.93 -29.63 15.08
N ILE A 398 -3.65 -28.52 15.13
CA ILE A 398 -4.90 -28.39 15.89
C ILE A 398 -6.04 -28.18 14.91
N SER A 399 -7.17 -28.83 15.14
CA SER A 399 -8.35 -28.56 14.33
C SER A 399 -8.99 -27.24 14.78
N ALA A 400 -9.51 -26.44 13.84
CA ALA A 400 -10.30 -25.26 14.17
C ALA A 400 -11.51 -25.60 15.05
N SER A 401 -12.03 -26.83 15.00
CA SER A 401 -13.11 -27.27 15.88
C SER A 401 -12.67 -27.49 17.35
N GLU A 402 -11.38 -27.58 17.62
CA GLU A 402 -10.78 -27.80 18.95
C GLU A 402 -10.36 -26.47 19.63
N VAL A 403 -10.27 -25.38 18.86
CA VAL A 403 -9.87 -24.04 19.34
C VAL A 403 -10.83 -23.49 20.39
N ARG A 404 -12.14 -23.72 20.19
CA ARG A 404 -13.16 -23.24 21.11
C ARG A 404 -13.54 -24.33 22.11
N LYS A 405 -13.24 -24.09 23.38
CA LYS A 405 -13.74 -24.90 24.51
C LYS A 405 -14.98 -24.26 25.12
N ALA A 406 -15.85 -25.10 25.67
CA ALA A 406 -16.98 -24.60 26.43
C ALA A 406 -16.49 -23.88 27.69
N ARG A 407 -17.09 -22.74 28.03
CA ARG A 407 -16.73 -22.04 29.28
C ARG A 407 -17.05 -22.93 30.49
N PRO A 408 -16.26 -22.86 31.58
CA PRO A 408 -16.60 -23.52 32.84
C PRO A 408 -18.04 -23.21 33.28
N ARG A 409 -18.74 -24.19 33.86
CA ARG A 409 -20.14 -24.00 34.33
C ARG A 409 -20.28 -22.82 35.31
N SER A 410 -19.21 -22.50 36.04
CA SER A 410 -19.13 -21.37 36.98
C SER A 410 -19.33 -20.01 36.32
N ASP A 411 -19.08 -19.91 35.02
CA ASP A 411 -19.13 -18.65 34.27
C ASP A 411 -20.55 -18.34 33.78
N TYR A 412 -21.48 -19.29 33.94
CA TYR A 412 -22.88 -19.13 33.62
C TYR A 412 -23.70 -18.91 34.89
N SER A 413 -24.77 -18.10 34.76
CA SER A 413 -25.76 -17.95 35.83
C SER A 413 -26.23 -19.34 36.34
N PRO A 414 -26.43 -19.53 37.65
CA PRO A 414 -26.95 -20.78 38.18
C PRO A 414 -28.43 -21.01 37.84
N ASP A 415 -29.12 -20.04 37.23
CA ASP A 415 -30.50 -20.17 36.77
C ASP A 415 -30.66 -21.07 35.53
N GLU A 416 -31.92 -21.29 35.14
CA GLU A 416 -32.30 -22.13 34.00
C GLU A 416 -31.74 -21.58 32.67
N ASP A 417 -31.67 -20.26 32.51
CA ASP A 417 -31.13 -19.62 31.31
C ASP A 417 -29.62 -19.84 31.19
N GLY A 418 -28.88 -19.71 32.30
CA GLY A 418 -27.45 -20.01 32.36
C GLY A 418 -27.15 -21.49 32.14
N GLU A 419 -27.96 -22.39 32.69
CA GLU A 419 -27.86 -23.84 32.42
C GLU A 419 -28.12 -24.16 30.95
N LYS A 420 -29.14 -23.55 30.34
CA LYS A 420 -29.43 -23.70 28.91
C LYS A 420 -28.26 -23.23 28.06
N LYS A 421 -27.72 -22.03 28.32
CA LYS A 421 -26.55 -21.49 27.61
C LYS A 421 -25.31 -22.36 27.77
N TYR A 422 -25.06 -22.90 28.96
CA TYR A 422 -23.95 -23.83 29.19
C TYR A 422 -24.12 -25.11 28.36
N ARG A 423 -25.31 -25.70 28.32
CA ARG A 423 -25.60 -26.88 27.51
C ARG A 423 -25.44 -26.61 26.02
N GLU A 424 -25.92 -25.46 25.54
CA GLU A 424 -25.70 -25.02 24.16
C GLU A 424 -24.22 -24.83 23.86
N ASP A 425 -23.45 -24.19 24.75
CA ASP A 425 -22.02 -23.98 24.56
C ASP A 425 -21.24 -25.29 24.52
N LYS A 426 -21.60 -26.23 25.40
CA LYS A 426 -21.05 -27.58 25.49
C LYS A 426 -21.43 -28.48 24.31
N LEU A 427 -22.64 -28.36 23.79
CA LEU A 427 -23.07 -29.11 22.60
C LEU A 427 -22.23 -28.73 21.37
N MET A 428 -21.78 -27.48 21.32
CA MET A 428 -20.98 -26.96 20.23
C MET A 428 -19.47 -27.11 20.49
N GLU A 429 -19.04 -27.60 21.65
CA GLU A 429 -17.65 -27.94 21.92
C GLU A 429 -17.20 -29.04 20.95
N GLY A 430 -16.03 -28.88 20.34
CA GLY A 430 -15.58 -29.79 19.28
C GLY A 430 -16.19 -29.49 17.90
N SER A 431 -16.81 -28.32 17.71
CA SER A 431 -17.26 -27.82 16.41
C SER A 431 -16.77 -26.40 16.15
N TRP A 432 -16.40 -26.12 14.89
CA TRP A 432 -16.19 -24.77 14.40
C TRP A 432 -17.56 -24.19 14.01
N ARG A 433 -18.08 -23.27 14.83
CA ARG A 433 -19.45 -22.75 14.64
C ARG A 433 -19.57 -21.95 13.36
N ALA A 434 -20.73 -22.06 12.73
CA ALA A 434 -21.06 -21.24 11.58
C ALA A 434 -20.93 -19.74 11.93
N GLY A 435 -20.29 -18.97 11.06
CA GLY A 435 -20.07 -17.53 11.27
C GLY A 435 -18.95 -17.14 12.23
N ASP A 436 -18.36 -18.08 12.99
CA ASP A 436 -17.07 -17.86 13.67
C ASP A 436 -15.97 -17.86 12.59
N GLY A 437 -15.14 -16.82 12.54
CA GLY A 437 -14.10 -16.70 11.51
C GLY A 437 -12.72 -17.03 12.04
N VAL A 438 -11.94 -17.81 11.29
CA VAL A 438 -10.50 -17.98 11.54
C VAL A 438 -9.73 -17.13 10.56
N LEU A 439 -9.05 -16.10 11.04
CA LEU A 439 -8.10 -15.33 10.26
C LEU A 439 -6.75 -16.05 10.30
N LEU A 440 -6.17 -16.31 9.14
CA LEU A 440 -4.87 -16.94 8.96
C LEU A 440 -3.90 -15.98 8.28
N ASN A 441 -2.64 -15.97 8.71
CA ASN A 441 -1.55 -15.50 7.88
C ASN A 441 -1.37 -16.53 6.75
N GLN A 442 -1.34 -16.10 5.49
CA GLN A 442 -1.22 -17.03 4.35
C GLN A 442 0.12 -17.79 4.29
N GLN A 443 1.10 -17.44 5.14
CA GLN A 443 2.32 -18.23 5.36
C GLN A 443 2.16 -19.31 6.42
N GLY A 444 1.11 -19.25 7.23
CA GLY A 444 0.77 -20.27 8.21
C GLY A 444 0.41 -21.56 7.49
N TRP A 445 1.06 -22.65 7.91
CA TRP A 445 0.76 -23.97 7.40
C TRP A 445 -0.59 -24.43 7.93
N HIS A 446 -1.43 -24.90 7.02
CA HIS A 446 -2.75 -25.43 7.30
C HIS A 446 -3.09 -26.54 6.30
N ARG A 447 -4.19 -27.25 6.54
CA ARG A 447 -4.82 -28.13 5.55
C ARG A 447 -6.31 -28.17 5.79
N GLY A 448 -7.09 -28.40 4.73
CA GLY A 448 -8.46 -28.86 4.91
C GLY A 448 -8.44 -30.39 5.07
N PRO A 449 -8.80 -30.96 6.23
CA PRO A 449 -8.91 -32.40 6.41
C PRO A 449 -10.07 -32.98 5.61
N GLY A 450 -10.06 -34.29 5.42
CA GLY A 450 -11.07 -35.04 4.73
C GLY A 450 -12.43 -34.97 5.41
N HIS A 451 -13.49 -35.17 4.62
CA HIS A 451 -14.87 -35.21 5.11
C HIS A 451 -15.30 -36.66 5.23
N THR A 452 -15.27 -37.19 6.45
CA THR A 452 -15.52 -38.61 6.77
C THR A 452 -16.95 -38.89 7.24
N GLU A 453 -17.70 -37.86 7.63
CA GLU A 453 -19.08 -38.00 8.11
C GLU A 453 -20.08 -38.01 6.94
N GLU A 454 -20.34 -39.18 6.34
CA GLU A 454 -21.21 -39.30 5.15
C GLU A 454 -22.66 -38.80 5.32
N GLU A 455 -23.16 -38.78 6.56
CA GLU A 455 -24.53 -38.34 6.87
C GLU A 455 -24.66 -36.83 7.06
N MET A 456 -23.54 -36.11 7.15
CA MET A 456 -23.52 -34.66 7.37
C MET A 456 -23.55 -33.90 6.05
N GLU A 457 -24.00 -32.65 6.12
CA GLU A 457 -24.07 -31.77 4.96
C GLU A 457 -22.69 -31.31 4.48
N ASP A 458 -22.60 -30.91 3.21
CA ASP A 458 -21.33 -30.45 2.62
C ASP A 458 -20.70 -29.31 3.41
N ARG A 459 -19.39 -29.41 3.67
CA ARG A 459 -18.62 -28.36 4.32
C ARG A 459 -18.36 -27.23 3.33
N ILE A 460 -19.09 -26.12 3.46
CA ILE A 460 -18.90 -24.89 2.69
C ILE A 460 -18.13 -23.86 3.53
N MET A 461 -17.07 -23.30 2.93
CA MET A 461 -16.23 -22.25 3.47
C MET A 461 -16.31 -21.01 2.58
N PHE A 462 -16.57 -19.84 3.17
CA PHE A 462 -16.42 -18.55 2.53
C PHE A 462 -15.10 -17.91 2.96
N ILE A 463 -14.29 -17.45 2.01
CA ILE A 463 -12.93 -16.96 2.26
C ILE A 463 -12.79 -15.53 1.73
N VAL A 464 -12.23 -14.65 2.55
CA VAL A 464 -11.94 -13.25 2.19
C VAL A 464 -10.50 -12.90 2.55
N SER A 465 -9.71 -12.45 1.58
CA SER A 465 -8.28 -12.18 1.79
C SER A 465 -7.94 -10.70 1.78
N PHE A 466 -7.11 -10.28 2.74
CA PHE A 466 -6.68 -8.90 2.97
C PHE A 466 -5.17 -8.77 2.83
N LEU A 467 -4.73 -7.61 2.37
CA LEU A 467 -3.33 -7.24 2.38
C LEU A 467 -3.13 -5.73 2.45
N LYS A 468 -1.88 -5.33 2.64
CA LYS A 468 -1.50 -3.92 2.62
C LYS A 468 -1.63 -3.35 1.23
N ARG A 469 -2.21 -2.16 1.08
CA ARG A 469 -2.30 -1.50 -0.23
C ARG A 469 -0.90 -1.21 -0.78
N PRO A 470 -0.72 -1.21 -2.11
CA PRO A 470 0.53 -0.77 -2.69
C PRO A 470 0.71 0.72 -2.39
N HIS A 471 1.84 1.08 -1.77
CA HIS A 471 2.11 2.46 -1.33
C HIS A 471 3.57 2.81 -1.60
N PRO A 472 3.91 4.06 -1.98
CA PRO A 472 5.32 4.46 -2.17
C PRO A 472 6.22 4.26 -0.94
N ASP A 473 5.63 4.27 0.26
CA ASP A 473 6.35 4.02 1.52
C ASP A 473 6.55 2.52 1.82
N ASP A 474 5.83 1.64 1.11
CA ASP A 474 5.98 0.19 1.19
C ASP A 474 6.05 -0.40 -0.23
N PRO A 475 7.25 -0.50 -0.80
CA PRO A 475 7.43 -0.89 -2.19
C PRO A 475 7.34 -2.41 -2.40
N ARG A 476 6.85 -3.15 -1.41
CA ARG A 476 6.71 -4.60 -1.51
C ARG A 476 5.58 -5.00 -2.45
N GLN A 477 5.76 -6.17 -3.02
CA GLN A 477 4.84 -6.80 -3.95
C GLN A 477 3.84 -7.68 -3.22
N LEU A 478 2.82 -8.08 -3.97
CA LEU A 478 1.97 -9.21 -3.65
C LEU A 478 2.82 -10.47 -3.52
N ALA A 479 2.62 -11.25 -2.46
CA ALA A 479 3.28 -12.55 -2.31
C ALA A 479 2.96 -13.46 -3.51
N ARG A 480 3.88 -14.36 -3.88
CA ARG A 480 3.57 -15.37 -4.91
C ARG A 480 2.67 -16.43 -4.30
N GLY A 481 1.53 -16.74 -4.93
CA GLY A 481 0.58 -17.76 -4.44
C GLY A 481 -0.86 -17.25 -4.26
N THR A 482 -1.72 -18.11 -3.70
CA THR A 482 -3.16 -18.05 -3.36
C THR A 482 -4.19 -17.23 -4.11
N TYR A 483 -3.87 -16.14 -4.79
CA TYR A 483 -4.86 -15.28 -5.44
C TYR A 483 -5.40 -15.89 -6.76
N PHE A 484 -5.38 -17.22 -6.88
CA PHE A 484 -5.83 -18.00 -8.04
C PHE A 484 -7.30 -17.72 -8.36
N HIS A 485 -8.11 -17.46 -7.33
CA HIS A 485 -9.55 -17.33 -7.46
C HIS A 485 -10.05 -15.88 -7.50
N GLN A 486 -9.16 -14.89 -7.42
CA GLN A 486 -9.60 -13.50 -7.41
C GLN A 486 -10.27 -13.14 -8.74
N LYS A 487 -11.58 -12.89 -8.71
CA LYS A 487 -12.31 -12.37 -9.87
C LYS A 487 -11.75 -11.00 -10.23
N TRP A 488 -11.52 -10.77 -11.52
CA TRP A 488 -10.85 -9.55 -12.00
C TRP A 488 -11.57 -8.24 -11.59
N LEU A 489 -12.89 -8.30 -11.41
CA LEU A 489 -13.72 -7.17 -10.96
C LEU A 489 -13.51 -6.77 -9.50
N ASN A 490 -12.95 -7.66 -8.68
CA ASN A 490 -12.69 -7.38 -7.27
C ASN A 490 -11.39 -6.58 -7.08
N TRP A 491 -10.47 -6.54 -8.07
CA TRP A 491 -9.27 -5.71 -8.01
C TRP A 491 -9.60 -4.22 -7.88
N GLY A 492 -8.74 -3.48 -7.18
CA GLY A 492 -8.88 -2.07 -6.85
C GLY A 492 -9.76 -1.81 -5.61
N SER A 493 -10.41 -2.85 -5.09
CA SER A 493 -11.26 -2.77 -3.90
C SER A 493 -10.46 -2.73 -2.61
N THR A 494 -11.00 -2.05 -1.61
CA THR A 494 -10.42 -1.94 -0.27
C THR A 494 -11.47 -2.23 0.80
N TRP A 495 -11.03 -2.33 2.05
CA TRP A 495 -11.88 -2.49 3.23
C TRP A 495 -13.09 -1.56 3.24
N GLU A 496 -12.84 -0.28 2.99
CA GLU A 496 -13.85 0.78 2.91
C GLU A 496 -14.93 0.62 1.82
N ASP A 497 -14.63 -0.13 0.76
CA ASP A 497 -15.59 -0.39 -0.31
C ASP A 497 -16.67 -1.40 0.14
N MET A 498 -16.33 -2.27 1.10
CA MET A 498 -17.21 -3.30 1.66
C MET A 498 -18.39 -2.72 2.45
N VAL A 499 -18.29 -1.46 2.90
CA VAL A 499 -19.38 -0.75 3.61
C VAL A 499 -20.68 -0.73 2.81
N ASP A 500 -20.56 -0.56 1.49
CA ASP A 500 -21.67 -0.43 0.56
C ASP A 500 -21.25 -1.01 -0.80
N THR A 501 -20.97 -2.31 -0.79
CA THR A 501 -20.46 -3.05 -1.95
C THR A 501 -21.34 -2.87 -3.18
N MET A 502 -22.67 -2.78 -3.01
CA MET A 502 -23.58 -2.51 -4.13
C MET A 502 -23.36 -1.10 -4.70
N ALA A 503 -23.35 -0.04 -3.90
CA ALA A 503 -23.14 1.30 -4.45
C ALA A 503 -21.71 1.50 -4.99
N ASN A 504 -20.73 0.86 -4.36
CA ASN A 504 -19.32 1.07 -4.63
C ASN A 504 -18.81 0.18 -5.79
N LEU A 505 -19.21 -1.09 -5.82
CA LEU A 505 -18.66 -2.09 -6.73
C LEU A 505 -19.68 -2.59 -7.77
N GLN A 506 -20.87 -1.98 -7.88
CA GLN A 506 -21.75 -2.23 -9.02
C GLN A 506 -21.12 -1.71 -10.32
N ARG A 507 -21.40 -2.39 -11.44
CA ARG A 507 -21.03 -1.92 -12.77
C ARG A 507 -21.65 -0.54 -13.05
N PRO A 508 -20.92 0.39 -13.68
CA PRO A 508 -19.60 0.22 -14.28
C PRO A 508 -18.42 0.46 -13.32
N TRP A 509 -18.67 0.76 -12.04
CA TRP A 509 -17.66 1.25 -11.11
C TRP A 509 -16.57 0.23 -10.78
N ASN A 510 -16.92 -1.04 -10.60
CA ASN A 510 -15.92 -2.11 -10.41
C ASN A 510 -14.95 -2.23 -11.60
N ILE A 511 -15.44 -2.16 -12.84
CA ILE A 511 -14.60 -2.18 -14.05
C ILE A 511 -13.65 -0.98 -14.05
N LEU A 512 -14.18 0.22 -13.80
CA LEU A 512 -13.34 1.42 -13.76
C LEU A 512 -12.32 1.40 -12.62
N ARG A 513 -12.62 0.68 -11.53
CA ARG A 513 -11.71 0.53 -10.39
C ARG A 513 -10.64 -0.52 -10.64
N CYS A 514 -11.01 -1.69 -11.16
CA CYS A 514 -10.03 -2.73 -11.46
C CYS A 514 -9.00 -2.23 -12.49
N LEU A 515 -9.39 -1.29 -13.37
CA LEU A 515 -8.51 -0.64 -14.34
C LEU A 515 -7.80 0.64 -13.83
N HIS A 516 -7.93 0.98 -12.55
CA HIS A 516 -7.34 2.20 -11.96
C HIS A 516 -7.80 3.54 -12.62
N LEU A 517 -9.01 3.59 -13.21
CA LEU A 517 -9.48 4.77 -13.95
C LEU A 517 -10.33 5.73 -13.09
N TYR A 518 -11.14 5.18 -12.18
CA TYR A 518 -12.01 5.97 -11.33
C TYR A 518 -12.22 5.35 -9.95
N LYS A 519 -11.99 6.17 -8.92
CA LYS A 519 -12.46 5.98 -7.55
C LYS A 519 -12.77 7.38 -6.98
N PRO A 520 -13.73 7.51 -6.05
CA PRO A 520 -13.95 8.80 -5.37
C PRO A 520 -12.66 9.33 -4.74
N SER A 521 -12.45 10.64 -4.75
CA SER A 521 -11.18 11.27 -4.33
C SER A 521 -10.85 11.10 -2.85
N ASP A 522 -11.86 10.79 -2.04
CA ASP A 522 -11.78 10.51 -0.61
C ASP A 522 -11.47 9.03 -0.30
N ARG A 523 -11.30 8.18 -1.33
CA ARG A 523 -11.06 6.75 -1.19
C ARG A 523 -9.67 6.39 -1.68
N SER A 524 -9.05 5.40 -1.03
CA SER A 524 -7.74 4.89 -1.43
C SER A 524 -7.85 3.67 -2.34
N TRP A 525 -6.79 3.35 -3.08
CA TRP A 525 -6.76 2.27 -4.06
C TRP A 525 -6.17 0.97 -3.50
N GLY A 526 -6.81 -0.16 -3.78
CA GLY A 526 -6.21 -1.48 -3.59
C GLY A 526 -5.23 -1.83 -4.72
N TYR A 527 -4.82 -3.10 -4.81
CA TYR A 527 -4.13 -3.60 -6.00
C TYR A 527 -5.08 -3.59 -7.18
N ASP A 528 -4.75 -2.86 -8.24
CA ASP A 528 -5.49 -2.92 -9.49
C ASP A 528 -5.09 -4.14 -10.33
N LEU A 529 -5.94 -4.46 -11.32
CA LEU A 529 -5.77 -5.62 -12.19
C LEU A 529 -4.46 -5.54 -12.98
N PHE A 530 -4.07 -4.34 -13.42
CA PHE A 530 -2.84 -4.17 -14.21
C PHE A 530 -1.60 -4.45 -13.37
N THR A 531 -1.52 -3.87 -12.18
CA THR A 531 -0.44 -4.12 -11.23
C THR A 531 -0.38 -5.60 -10.89
N ALA A 532 -1.50 -6.22 -10.52
CA ALA A 532 -1.54 -7.65 -10.17
C ALA A 532 -1.13 -8.55 -11.34
N THR A 533 -1.61 -8.27 -12.56
CA THR A 533 -1.24 -9.03 -13.77
C THR A 533 0.23 -8.85 -14.10
N THR A 534 0.75 -7.62 -14.01
CA THR A 534 2.17 -7.34 -14.28
C THR A 534 3.06 -8.04 -13.26
N LEU A 535 2.67 -8.08 -11.99
CA LEU A 535 3.38 -8.83 -10.94
C LEU A 535 3.42 -10.33 -11.25
N ARG A 536 2.34 -10.91 -11.78
CA ARG A 536 2.27 -12.31 -12.18
C ARG A 536 3.20 -12.61 -13.36
N VAL A 537 3.12 -11.80 -14.41
CA VAL A 537 4.00 -11.90 -15.59
C VAL A 537 5.47 -11.72 -15.20
N ALA A 538 5.80 -10.70 -14.41
CA ALA A 538 7.18 -10.40 -14.03
C ALA A 538 7.85 -11.51 -13.22
N ASN A 539 7.06 -12.37 -12.59
CA ASN A 539 7.52 -13.40 -11.68
C ASN A 539 7.15 -14.81 -12.17
N ASN A 540 6.72 -14.97 -13.43
CA ASN A 540 6.30 -16.24 -14.03
C ASN A 540 5.29 -17.01 -13.16
N GLN A 541 4.16 -16.38 -12.85
CA GLN A 541 3.11 -16.99 -12.02
C GLN A 541 1.77 -17.07 -12.73
N MET A 542 1.08 -18.19 -12.55
CA MET A 542 -0.37 -18.34 -12.75
C MET A 542 -0.94 -17.62 -13.99
N GLY A 543 -0.71 -18.14 -15.20
CA GLY A 543 -1.18 -17.45 -16.40
C GLY A 543 -0.24 -16.33 -16.85
N GLY A 544 0.97 -16.26 -16.29
CA GLY A 544 2.00 -15.26 -16.59
C GLY A 544 3.31 -15.88 -17.06
N GLU A 545 3.40 -17.20 -17.20
CA GLU A 545 4.52 -17.87 -17.84
C GLU A 545 4.47 -17.58 -19.37
N PRO A 546 5.60 -17.63 -20.10
CA PRO A 546 5.57 -17.44 -21.55
C PRO A 546 4.59 -18.37 -22.27
N GLU A 547 4.46 -19.61 -21.81
CA GLU A 547 3.57 -20.64 -22.36
C GLU A 547 2.08 -20.29 -22.16
N ASP A 548 1.77 -19.50 -21.14
CA ASP A 548 0.39 -19.05 -20.87
C ASP A 548 -0.12 -18.03 -21.93
N LEU A 549 0.76 -17.48 -22.76
CA LEU A 549 0.38 -16.64 -23.90
C LEU A 549 -0.53 -17.38 -24.87
N ASP A 550 -0.31 -18.68 -25.07
CA ASP A 550 -1.17 -19.52 -25.93
C ASP A 550 -2.59 -19.56 -25.38
N GLY A 551 -2.73 -19.65 -24.05
CA GLY A 551 -4.01 -19.56 -23.38
C GLY A 551 -4.74 -18.24 -23.67
N ILE A 552 -4.02 -17.11 -23.73
CA ILE A 552 -4.62 -15.82 -24.12
C ILE A 552 -4.99 -15.81 -25.60
N ILE A 553 -4.12 -16.32 -26.46
CA ILE A 553 -4.37 -16.35 -27.91
C ILE A 553 -5.61 -17.21 -28.20
N ASP A 554 -5.68 -18.41 -27.64
CA ASP A 554 -6.74 -19.38 -27.88
C ASP A 554 -8.06 -19.00 -27.21
N ASN A 555 -8.02 -18.45 -25.98
CA ASN A 555 -9.23 -18.17 -25.22
C ASN A 555 -9.73 -16.72 -25.35
N VAL A 556 -8.88 -15.79 -25.79
CA VAL A 556 -9.24 -14.36 -25.90
C VAL A 556 -9.11 -13.86 -27.33
N MET A 557 -7.94 -13.98 -27.96
CA MET A 557 -7.69 -13.36 -29.27
C MET A 557 -8.47 -14.06 -30.38
N THR A 558 -8.41 -15.39 -30.43
CA THR A 558 -9.09 -16.24 -31.42
C THR A 558 -10.62 -16.10 -31.33
N PRO A 559 -11.27 -16.17 -30.14
CA PRO A 559 -12.71 -15.98 -30.05
C PRO A 559 -13.17 -14.56 -30.39
N LEU A 560 -12.28 -13.56 -30.24
CA LEU A 560 -12.51 -12.20 -30.72
C LEU A 560 -12.33 -12.05 -32.24
N ASN A 561 -11.85 -13.09 -32.94
CA ASN A 561 -11.39 -13.05 -34.32
C ASN A 561 -10.37 -11.91 -34.53
N PHE A 562 -9.48 -11.72 -33.56
CA PHE A 562 -8.38 -10.79 -33.72
C PHE A 562 -7.46 -11.29 -34.85
N PRO A 563 -7.08 -10.46 -35.83
CA PRO A 563 -6.30 -10.94 -36.96
C PRO A 563 -4.89 -11.36 -36.57
N GLU A 564 -4.49 -12.60 -36.87
CA GLU A 564 -3.15 -13.14 -36.56
C GLU A 564 -2.00 -12.25 -37.05
N TRP A 565 -2.14 -11.59 -38.20
CA TRP A 565 -1.11 -10.69 -38.75
C TRP A 565 -0.96 -9.38 -37.96
N LEU A 566 -1.89 -9.07 -37.04
CA LEU A 566 -1.79 -7.98 -36.07
C LEU A 566 -1.18 -8.42 -34.74
N GLU A 567 -1.04 -9.73 -34.50
CA GLU A 567 -0.49 -10.27 -33.26
C GLU A 567 1.03 -10.08 -33.21
N GLY A 568 1.57 -9.87 -32.01
CA GLY A 568 3.00 -9.76 -31.76
C GLY A 568 3.72 -11.09 -32.00
N ASP A 569 5.05 -11.03 -32.07
CA ASP A 569 5.84 -12.24 -32.26
C ASP A 569 5.92 -13.00 -30.92
N LEU A 570 5.75 -14.32 -30.96
CA LEU A 570 5.87 -15.20 -29.80
C LEU A 570 7.31 -15.70 -29.67
N ASP A 571 7.91 -15.48 -28.52
CA ASP A 571 9.28 -15.87 -28.20
C ASP A 571 9.33 -16.47 -26.80
N TYR A 572 8.94 -17.75 -26.67
CA TYR A 572 8.81 -18.43 -25.38
C TYR A 572 10.15 -18.59 -24.64
N GLU A 573 11.27 -18.61 -25.38
CA GLU A 573 12.61 -18.73 -24.80
C GLU A 573 13.05 -17.42 -24.13
N ASN A 574 12.33 -16.32 -24.36
CA ASN A 574 12.67 -15.01 -23.87
C ASN A 574 11.89 -14.67 -22.59
N GLU A 575 12.61 -14.27 -21.55
CA GLU A 575 12.00 -13.79 -20.29
C GLU A 575 11.11 -12.55 -20.48
N HIS A 576 11.19 -11.88 -21.64
CA HIS A 576 10.33 -10.77 -22.05
C HIS A 576 9.24 -11.15 -23.06
N ALA A 577 8.90 -12.43 -23.21
CA ALA A 577 7.89 -12.92 -24.17
C ALA A 577 6.61 -12.07 -24.17
N TRP A 578 6.05 -11.81 -22.98
CA TRP A 578 4.86 -10.98 -22.81
C TRP A 578 5.02 -9.55 -23.31
N THR A 579 6.15 -8.91 -23.01
CA THR A 579 6.45 -7.54 -23.47
C THR A 579 6.61 -7.50 -24.98
N ILE A 580 7.31 -8.47 -25.55
CA ILE A 580 7.54 -8.59 -27.00
C ILE A 580 6.21 -8.78 -27.72
N TYR A 581 5.39 -9.71 -27.24
CA TYR A 581 4.08 -10.00 -27.81
C TYR A 581 3.14 -8.78 -27.71
N LEU A 582 2.98 -8.17 -26.52
CA LEU A 582 2.09 -7.02 -26.33
C LEU A 582 2.56 -5.78 -27.11
N SER A 583 3.87 -5.46 -27.05
CA SER A 583 4.47 -4.37 -27.83
C SER A 583 4.29 -4.60 -29.34
N GLY A 584 4.59 -5.80 -29.81
CA GLY A 584 4.41 -6.21 -31.20
C GLY A 584 2.96 -6.04 -31.66
N THR A 585 2.02 -6.53 -30.85
CA THR A 585 0.57 -6.45 -31.12
C THR A 585 0.10 -5.00 -31.19
N ILE A 586 0.47 -4.18 -30.21
CA ILE A 586 0.12 -2.75 -30.16
C ILE A 586 0.69 -2.01 -31.37
N ARG A 587 1.96 -2.25 -31.71
CA ARG A 587 2.64 -1.60 -32.83
C ARG A 587 2.02 -1.97 -34.18
N LYS A 588 1.82 -3.27 -34.44
CA LYS A 588 1.18 -3.76 -35.68
C LYS A 588 -0.25 -3.20 -35.81
N THR A 589 -1.02 -3.21 -34.72
CA THR A 589 -2.38 -2.64 -34.68
C THR A 589 -2.37 -1.12 -34.92
N LEU A 590 -1.44 -0.38 -34.31
CA LEU A 590 -1.34 1.06 -34.50
C LEU A 590 -1.00 1.42 -35.94
N MET A 591 -0.04 0.71 -36.55
CA MET A 591 0.33 0.91 -37.95
C MET A 591 -0.85 0.63 -38.89
N PHE A 592 -1.58 -0.47 -38.68
CA PHE A 592 -2.76 -0.78 -39.46
C PHE A 592 -3.87 0.28 -39.34
N LEU A 593 -4.17 0.72 -38.11
CA LEU A 593 -5.17 1.74 -37.89
C LEU A 593 -4.76 3.09 -38.51
N TYR A 594 -3.47 3.43 -38.41
CA TYR A 594 -2.91 4.60 -39.06
C TYR A 594 -3.09 4.52 -40.58
N ASP A 595 -2.79 3.36 -41.20
CA ASP A 595 -3.00 3.15 -42.63
C ASP A 595 -4.48 3.27 -43.01
N ILE A 596 -5.41 2.65 -42.27
CA ILE A 596 -6.86 2.80 -42.51
C ILE A 596 -7.27 4.26 -42.46
N ASN A 597 -6.84 4.99 -41.43
CA ASN A 597 -7.24 6.38 -41.25
C ASN A 597 -6.60 7.28 -42.31
N TYR A 598 -5.33 7.05 -42.65
CA TYR A 598 -4.59 7.75 -43.70
C TYR A 598 -5.24 7.55 -45.08
N TYR A 599 -5.40 6.30 -45.51
CA TYR A 599 -6.04 5.98 -46.79
C TYR A 599 -7.53 6.36 -46.80
N GLY A 600 -8.22 6.24 -45.67
CA GLY A 600 -9.60 6.66 -45.51
C GLY A 600 -9.76 8.18 -45.63
N HIS A 601 -8.85 8.97 -45.06
CA HIS A 601 -8.85 10.43 -45.22
C HIS A 601 -8.45 10.85 -46.63
N ILE A 602 -7.50 10.18 -47.28
CA ILE A 602 -7.20 10.40 -48.71
C ILE A 602 -8.43 10.09 -49.56
N GLY A 603 -9.11 8.96 -49.31
CA GLY A 603 -10.34 8.59 -49.99
C GLY A 603 -11.46 9.60 -49.79
N LEU A 604 -11.66 10.08 -48.55
CA LEU A 604 -12.62 11.13 -48.25
C LEU A 604 -12.26 12.46 -48.93
N ALA A 605 -10.98 12.86 -48.90
CA ALA A 605 -10.51 14.06 -49.57
C ALA A 605 -10.71 13.96 -51.09
N GLY A 606 -10.36 12.82 -51.69
CA GLY A 606 -10.61 12.51 -53.10
C GLY A 606 -12.09 12.56 -53.45
N PHE A 607 -12.96 11.99 -52.61
CA PHE A 607 -14.41 12.05 -52.75
C PHE A 607 -14.94 13.49 -52.67
N VAL A 608 -14.49 14.29 -51.70
CA VAL A 608 -14.87 15.70 -51.57
C VAL A 608 -14.38 16.52 -52.77
N VAL A 609 -13.17 16.27 -53.27
CA VAL A 609 -12.64 16.91 -54.48
C VAL A 609 -13.49 16.52 -55.69
N ALA A 610 -13.76 15.22 -55.90
CA ALA A 610 -14.59 14.73 -57.00
C ALA A 610 -16.02 15.29 -56.94
N ALA A 611 -16.64 15.30 -55.76
CA ALA A 611 -17.96 15.90 -55.55
C ALA A 611 -17.95 17.42 -55.77
N SER A 612 -16.88 18.11 -55.39
CA SER A 612 -16.70 19.54 -55.65
C SER A 612 -16.53 19.82 -57.14
N ILE A 613 -15.78 18.99 -57.87
CA ILE A 613 -15.62 19.07 -59.32
C ILE A 613 -16.96 18.80 -60.01
N LEU A 614 -17.68 17.73 -59.64
CA LEU A 614 -18.99 17.41 -60.17
C LEU A 614 -20.00 18.53 -59.90
N GLY A 615 -20.02 19.05 -58.67
CA GLY A 615 -20.86 20.19 -58.31
C GLY A 615 -20.49 21.46 -59.08
N PHE A 616 -19.21 21.72 -59.33
CA PHE A 616 -18.76 22.84 -60.15
C PHE A 616 -19.19 22.67 -61.61
N VAL A 617 -18.98 21.49 -62.21
CA VAL A 617 -19.40 21.16 -63.58
C VAL A 617 -20.91 21.27 -63.72
N TYR A 618 -21.67 20.74 -62.77
CA TYR A 618 -23.14 20.84 -62.74
C TYR A 618 -23.61 22.30 -62.70
N ASN A 619 -23.06 23.10 -61.78
CA ASN A 619 -23.37 24.53 -61.70
C ASN A 619 -22.95 25.31 -62.96
N PHE A 620 -21.81 24.93 -63.58
CA PHE A 620 -21.35 25.52 -64.83
C PHE A 620 -22.30 25.21 -66.00
N LEU A 621 -22.77 23.97 -66.10
CA LEU A 621 -23.74 23.54 -67.11
C LEU A 621 -25.10 24.23 -66.91
N LEU A 622 -25.59 24.29 -65.66
CA LEU A 622 -26.83 25.03 -65.32
C LEU A 622 -26.73 26.53 -65.61
N ALA A 623 -25.59 27.15 -65.32
CA ALA A 623 -25.35 28.56 -65.64
C ALA A 623 -25.33 28.82 -67.15
N ARG A 624 -25.06 27.81 -67.97
CA ARG A 624 -25.08 27.90 -69.42
C ARG A 624 -26.48 27.70 -70.02
N THR A 625 -27.36 26.94 -69.35
CA THR A 625 -28.72 26.66 -69.82
C THR A 625 -29.78 27.62 -69.24
N SER A 626 -29.54 28.22 -68.09
CA SER A 626 -30.47 29.15 -67.44
C SER A 626 -30.13 30.62 -67.75
N SER A 627 -31.02 31.34 -68.45
CA SER A 627 -30.79 32.75 -68.82
C SER A 627 -30.90 33.74 -67.64
N LYS A 628 -31.22 33.26 -66.43
CA LYS A 628 -31.36 34.10 -65.24
C LYS A 628 -30.01 34.22 -64.54
N ARG A 629 -29.48 35.46 -64.49
CA ARG A 629 -28.27 35.83 -63.73
C ARG A 629 -28.50 35.63 -62.22
N TYR A 630 -28.43 34.39 -61.75
CA TYR A 630 -28.30 34.11 -60.33
C TYR A 630 -26.88 34.46 -59.89
N GLY A 631 -26.76 35.31 -58.86
CA GLY A 631 -25.48 35.76 -58.33
C GLY A 631 -24.60 34.58 -57.93
N ARG A 632 -23.41 34.49 -58.53
CA ARG A 632 -22.37 33.49 -58.24
C ARG A 632 -21.93 33.60 -56.77
N ARG A 633 -22.62 32.91 -55.86
CA ARG A 633 -22.01 32.53 -54.57
C ARG A 633 -21.17 31.28 -54.83
N SER A 634 -19.88 31.36 -54.53
CA SER A 634 -18.96 30.22 -54.59
C SER A 634 -19.53 29.08 -53.75
N THR A 635 -19.92 27.97 -54.39
CA THR A 635 -20.44 26.76 -53.75
C THR A 635 -19.35 25.91 -53.13
N VAL A 636 -18.08 26.13 -53.48
CA VAL A 636 -16.93 25.37 -53.01
C VAL A 636 -16.58 25.72 -51.56
N PHE A 637 -16.57 27.01 -51.20
CA PHE A 637 -16.16 27.45 -49.87
C PHE A 637 -17.09 26.95 -48.73
N PRO A 638 -18.44 26.93 -48.90
CA PRO A 638 -19.35 26.32 -47.93
C PRO A 638 -19.12 24.81 -47.73
N VAL A 639 -18.79 24.06 -48.80
CA VAL A 639 -18.54 22.62 -48.72
C VAL A 639 -17.25 22.34 -47.94
N ILE A 640 -16.16 23.04 -48.24
CA ILE A 640 -14.89 22.92 -47.49
C ILE A 640 -15.10 23.31 -46.02
N LYS A 641 -15.77 24.44 -45.76
CA LYS A 641 -16.06 24.90 -44.40
C LYS A 641 -16.91 23.87 -43.63
N SER A 642 -17.90 23.26 -44.28
CA SER A 642 -18.74 22.21 -43.69
C SER A 642 -17.93 20.95 -43.40
N GLY A 643 -17.05 20.54 -44.32
CA GLY A 643 -16.16 19.39 -44.14
C GLY A 643 -15.18 19.56 -42.98
N VAL A 644 -14.48 20.71 -42.90
CA VAL A 644 -13.59 21.04 -41.78
C VAL A 644 -14.36 21.10 -40.46
N LYS A 645 -15.53 21.74 -40.45
CA LYS A 645 -16.39 21.78 -39.26
C LYS A 645 -16.79 20.37 -38.81
N ARG A 646 -17.16 19.48 -39.73
CA ARG A 646 -17.51 18.08 -39.42
C ARG A 646 -16.32 17.30 -38.88
N LEU A 647 -15.14 17.45 -39.47
CA LEU A 647 -13.91 16.83 -38.97
C LEU A 647 -13.59 17.29 -37.54
N ILE A 648 -13.62 18.60 -37.27
CA ILE A 648 -13.42 19.14 -35.93
C ILE A 648 -14.49 18.63 -34.96
N LEU A 649 -15.76 18.58 -35.35
CA LEU A 649 -16.85 18.12 -34.48
C LEU A 649 -16.83 16.61 -34.21
N THR A 650 -16.23 15.81 -35.09
CA THR A 650 -16.16 14.34 -34.92
C THR A 650 -14.86 13.91 -34.26
N HIS A 651 -13.71 14.41 -34.73
CA HIS A 651 -12.38 14.01 -34.26
C HIS A 651 -11.92 14.87 -33.09
N GLY A 652 -12.31 16.14 -33.04
CA GLY A 652 -11.96 17.06 -31.96
C GLY A 652 -12.39 16.58 -30.58
N PRO A 653 -13.66 16.12 -30.37
CA PRO A 653 -14.08 15.54 -29.10
C PRO A 653 -13.35 14.25 -28.75
N ILE A 654 -13.09 13.37 -29.72
CA ILE A 654 -12.33 12.13 -29.50
C ILE A 654 -10.90 12.45 -29.05
N PHE A 655 -10.23 13.37 -29.75
CA PHE A 655 -8.90 13.82 -29.40
C PHE A 655 -8.88 14.52 -28.04
N ALA A 656 -9.81 15.44 -27.79
CA ALA A 656 -9.91 16.15 -26.51
C ALA A 656 -10.20 15.18 -25.36
N LEU A 657 -11.06 14.18 -25.56
CA LEU A 657 -11.35 13.15 -24.57
C LEU A 657 -10.14 12.25 -24.34
N GLY A 658 -9.50 11.73 -25.40
CA GLY A 658 -8.30 10.90 -25.29
C GLY A 658 -7.15 11.66 -24.63
N PHE A 659 -6.92 12.91 -25.01
CA PHE A 659 -5.95 13.79 -24.39
C PHE A 659 -6.28 14.09 -22.93
N TYR A 660 -7.55 14.35 -22.61
CA TYR A 660 -8.00 14.56 -21.22
C TYR A 660 -7.79 13.29 -20.38
N VAL A 661 -8.20 12.12 -20.87
CA VAL A 661 -7.99 10.84 -20.19
C VAL A 661 -6.49 10.60 -19.97
N TRP A 662 -5.66 10.74 -21.00
CA TRP A 662 -4.22 10.54 -20.87
C TRP A 662 -3.56 11.57 -19.94
N ARG A 663 -3.67 12.86 -20.26
CA ARG A 663 -2.94 13.93 -19.56
C ARG A 663 -3.50 14.29 -18.20
N VAL A 664 -4.82 14.23 -18.03
CA VAL A 664 -5.50 14.71 -16.81
C VAL A 664 -5.90 13.58 -15.89
N ARG A 665 -6.29 12.41 -16.43
CA ARG A 665 -6.71 11.27 -15.59
C ARG A 665 -5.56 10.30 -15.32
N ILE A 666 -4.87 9.80 -16.34
CA ILE A 666 -3.81 8.79 -16.17
C ILE A 666 -2.53 9.43 -15.64
N GLN A 667 -1.91 10.37 -16.38
CA GLN A 667 -0.62 10.95 -16.00
C GLN A 667 -0.60 11.71 -14.67
N LYS A 668 -1.76 12.24 -14.25
CA LYS A 668 -1.90 12.95 -12.96
C LYS A 668 -2.51 12.08 -11.87
N SER A 669 -2.82 10.81 -12.16
CA SER A 669 -3.24 9.88 -11.11
C SER A 669 -2.09 9.67 -10.12
N GLN A 670 -2.44 9.43 -8.86
CA GLN A 670 -1.43 9.09 -7.85
C GLN A 670 -0.65 7.84 -8.26
N TRP A 671 -1.30 6.84 -8.86
CA TRP A 671 -0.66 5.64 -9.39
C TRP A 671 0.42 5.92 -10.43
N ALA A 672 0.14 6.74 -11.45
CA ALA A 672 1.14 7.11 -12.45
C ALA A 672 2.28 7.92 -11.82
N ILE A 673 1.97 8.85 -10.91
CA ILE A 673 2.96 9.63 -10.17
C ILE A 673 3.86 8.71 -9.33
N ASP A 674 3.29 7.69 -8.70
CA ASP A 674 4.02 6.74 -7.87
C ASP A 674 4.98 5.88 -8.72
N ILE A 675 4.54 5.44 -9.90
CA ILE A 675 5.38 4.73 -10.87
C ILE A 675 6.47 5.65 -11.43
N ASP A 676 6.11 6.85 -11.89
CA ASP A 676 7.05 7.83 -12.44
C ASP A 676 8.06 8.30 -11.38
N SER A 677 7.71 8.26 -10.09
CA SER A 677 8.61 8.63 -8.99
C SER A 677 9.78 7.66 -8.76
N GLY A 678 9.76 6.49 -9.38
CA GLY A 678 10.76 5.45 -9.12
C GLY A 678 10.53 4.61 -7.87
N LYS A 679 9.56 4.97 -7.02
CA LYS A 679 9.35 4.34 -5.70
C LYS A 679 8.40 3.15 -5.72
N TYR A 680 7.45 3.14 -6.65
CA TYR A 680 6.48 2.05 -6.75
C TYR A 680 7.14 0.73 -7.13
N LEU A 681 6.90 -0.31 -6.32
CA LEU A 681 7.48 -1.66 -6.44
C LEU A 681 9.02 -1.71 -6.48
N MET A 682 9.66 -0.63 -6.03
CA MET A 682 11.11 -0.53 -5.97
C MET A 682 11.69 -1.65 -5.11
N ARG A 683 12.85 -2.19 -5.49
CA ARG A 683 13.59 -3.06 -4.59
C ARG A 683 13.92 -2.26 -3.33
N PRO A 684 13.60 -2.78 -2.13
CA PRO A 684 13.95 -2.11 -0.89
C PRO A 684 15.46 -1.90 -0.73
N PHE A 685 16.27 -2.74 -1.40
CA PHE A 685 17.72 -2.66 -1.50
C PHE A 685 18.07 -2.63 -3.00
N PRO A 686 18.40 -1.47 -3.56
CA PRO A 686 18.81 -1.41 -4.95
C PRO A 686 20.06 -2.27 -5.14
N THR A 687 20.02 -3.21 -6.09
CA THR A 687 21.13 -4.13 -6.42
C THR A 687 22.27 -3.44 -7.16
N HIS A 688 22.40 -2.12 -7.08
CA HIS A 688 23.36 -1.38 -7.89
C HIS A 688 24.79 -1.85 -7.52
N PRO A 689 25.60 -2.30 -8.50
CA PRO A 689 26.98 -2.74 -8.25
C PRO A 689 27.81 -1.67 -7.51
N ILE A 690 27.55 -0.40 -7.83
CA ILE A 690 28.19 0.78 -7.24
C ILE A 690 28.03 0.83 -5.70
N PHE A 691 26.93 0.31 -5.14
CA PHE A 691 26.73 0.27 -3.68
C PHE A 691 27.24 -1.01 -3.01
N ARG A 692 27.64 -2.03 -3.79
CA ARG A 692 28.11 -3.31 -3.24
C ARG A 692 29.61 -3.50 -3.30
N ASP A 693 30.29 -2.89 -4.28
CA ASP A 693 31.72 -3.11 -4.47
C ASP A 693 32.59 -1.91 -4.04
N GLU A 694 32.03 -0.72 -3.79
CA GLU A 694 32.82 0.50 -3.50
C GLU A 694 32.32 1.37 -2.32
N ASP A 695 31.34 0.91 -1.53
CA ASP A 695 30.99 1.53 -0.24
C ASP A 695 31.73 0.79 0.89
N PRO A 696 32.96 1.19 1.28
CA PRO A 696 33.62 0.61 2.45
C PRO A 696 32.96 1.01 3.78
N GLY A 697 31.91 1.83 3.80
CA GLY A 697 31.01 1.91 4.96
C GLY A 697 30.15 0.65 5.12
N VAL A 698 29.89 -0.05 4.01
CA VAL A 698 29.47 -1.46 3.95
C VAL A 698 30.73 -2.30 3.68
N LEU A 699 31.80 -2.08 4.47
CA LEU A 699 32.83 -3.09 4.66
C LEU A 699 32.11 -4.44 4.83
N GLY A 700 32.69 -5.51 4.32
CA GLY A 700 32.25 -6.89 4.58
C GLY A 700 32.38 -7.27 6.06
N VAL A 701 31.86 -6.44 6.96
CA VAL A 701 31.55 -6.79 8.34
C VAL A 701 30.69 -8.04 8.27
N ASN A 702 30.96 -8.98 9.17
CA ASN A 702 30.29 -10.28 9.28
C ASN A 702 28.75 -10.15 9.32
N SER A 703 28.13 -9.92 8.17
CA SER A 703 26.68 -10.03 8.00
C SER A 703 26.36 -11.48 8.32
N THR A 704 25.52 -11.66 9.32
CA THR A 704 25.12 -12.99 9.78
C THR A 704 23.65 -13.17 9.51
N LEU A 705 23.26 -14.40 9.19
CA LEU A 705 21.86 -14.77 9.36
C LEU A 705 21.57 -14.81 10.87
N PRO A 706 20.50 -14.15 11.34
CA PRO A 706 20.08 -14.30 12.71
C PRO A 706 19.64 -15.74 13.01
N ARG A 707 19.76 -16.12 14.28
CA ARG A 707 19.34 -17.41 14.81
C ARG A 707 18.21 -17.20 15.81
N ARG A 708 17.49 -18.26 16.13
CA ARG A 708 16.46 -18.26 17.17
C ARG A 708 16.96 -17.70 18.52
N SER A 709 18.23 -17.94 18.81
CA SER A 709 18.89 -17.51 20.04
C SER A 709 19.21 -16.02 20.10
N ASP A 710 19.18 -15.31 18.97
CA ASP A 710 19.70 -13.95 18.86
C ASP A 710 18.60 -12.91 19.14
N VAL A 711 18.89 -11.89 19.96
CA VAL A 711 17.99 -10.75 20.16
C VAL A 711 18.09 -9.81 18.96
N LEU A 712 16.96 -9.60 18.27
CA LEU A 712 16.88 -8.84 17.03
C LEU A 712 16.46 -7.40 17.28
N ILE A 713 17.24 -6.46 16.77
CA ILE A 713 17.01 -5.03 16.89
C ILE A 713 16.71 -4.47 15.51
N GLY A 714 15.42 -4.30 15.22
CA GLY A 714 14.95 -3.77 13.94
C GLY A 714 15.13 -2.27 13.81
N THR A 715 15.80 -1.84 12.75
CA THR A 715 15.88 -0.43 12.35
C THR A 715 15.06 -0.13 11.11
N ARG A 716 14.62 -1.17 10.39
CA ARG A 716 13.73 -1.09 9.22
C ARG A 716 12.53 -1.99 9.35
N MET A 717 12.75 -3.24 9.80
CA MET A 717 11.68 -4.23 9.96
C MET A 717 10.75 -3.94 11.15
N ASN A 718 11.04 -2.92 11.95
CA ASN A 718 10.23 -2.47 13.10
C ASN A 718 9.53 -1.13 12.79
N THR A 719 9.01 -0.98 11.56
CA THR A 719 8.30 0.24 11.14
C THR A 719 6.82 0.01 10.89
N LYS A 720 5.96 0.95 11.30
CA LYS A 720 4.53 0.95 10.95
C LYS A 720 4.31 0.98 9.43
N ALA A 721 5.30 1.49 8.67
CA ALA A 721 5.23 1.53 7.22
C ALA A 721 5.14 0.15 6.57
N ILE A 722 5.55 -0.94 7.24
CA ILE A 722 5.52 -2.30 6.69
C ILE A 722 4.50 -3.23 7.37
N GLY A 723 3.56 -2.66 8.13
CA GLY A 723 2.43 -3.40 8.67
C GLY A 723 2.82 -4.44 9.69
N ALA A 724 2.47 -5.70 9.41
CA ALA A 724 2.65 -6.84 10.29
C ALA A 724 4.07 -7.05 10.82
N TYR A 725 5.07 -6.59 10.07
CA TYR A 725 6.45 -6.67 10.52
C TYR A 725 6.75 -5.79 11.73
N TYR A 726 5.97 -4.73 11.93
CA TYR A 726 6.18 -3.75 12.99
C TYR A 726 6.41 -4.40 14.36
N SER A 727 5.51 -5.28 14.81
CA SER A 727 5.65 -5.97 16.09
C SER A 727 6.32 -7.33 15.97
N TRP A 728 6.72 -7.75 14.77
CA TRP A 728 7.14 -9.12 14.49
C TRP A 728 8.35 -9.57 15.30
N PHE A 729 9.31 -8.67 15.57
CA PHE A 729 10.46 -9.01 16.41
C PHE A 729 10.11 -9.18 17.88
N GLU A 730 8.99 -8.64 18.36
CA GLU A 730 8.53 -8.84 19.74
C GLU A 730 8.15 -10.31 19.98
N TYR A 731 7.79 -11.03 18.92
CA TYR A 731 7.44 -12.46 18.95
C TYR A 731 8.62 -13.38 18.65
N HIS A 732 9.79 -12.82 18.34
CA HIS A 732 11.01 -13.60 18.15
C HIS A 732 11.43 -14.28 19.47
N PRO A 733 11.80 -15.58 19.49
CA PRO A 733 11.99 -16.31 20.76
C PRO A 733 12.96 -15.66 21.75
N ALA A 734 14.14 -15.25 21.30
CA ALA A 734 15.10 -14.56 22.18
C ALA A 734 14.65 -13.15 22.57
N ASN A 735 13.92 -12.43 21.71
CA ASN A 735 13.34 -11.14 22.05
C ASN A 735 12.27 -11.28 23.12
N ARG A 736 11.40 -12.30 23.06
CA ARG A 736 10.39 -12.58 24.10
C ARG A 736 11.04 -12.80 25.46
N ILE A 737 12.08 -13.64 25.52
CA ILE A 737 12.81 -13.91 26.77
C ILE A 737 13.46 -12.62 27.29
N PHE A 738 14.09 -11.86 26.40
CA PHE A 738 14.71 -10.59 26.74
C PHE A 738 13.70 -9.54 27.21
N ASP A 739 12.56 -9.41 26.53
CA ASP A 739 11.51 -8.45 26.86
C ASP A 739 10.79 -8.84 28.17
N GLN A 740 10.60 -10.13 28.47
CA GLN A 740 10.13 -10.60 29.77
C GLN A 740 11.10 -10.21 30.90
N PHE A 741 12.41 -10.34 30.67
CA PHE A 741 13.41 -9.87 31.61
C PHE A 741 13.32 -8.34 31.80
N VAL A 742 13.19 -7.59 30.70
CA VAL A 742 13.04 -6.12 30.73
C VAL A 742 11.74 -5.69 31.42
N GLU A 743 10.66 -6.44 31.27
CA GLU A 743 9.38 -6.19 31.92
C GLU A 743 9.44 -6.48 33.43
N ALA A 744 10.06 -7.59 33.82
CA ALA A 744 10.21 -7.97 35.22
C ALA A 744 11.11 -7.01 36.01
N TYR A 745 12.15 -6.46 35.37
CA TYR A 745 13.19 -5.71 36.06
C TYR A 745 13.32 -4.24 35.65
N GLY A 746 12.80 -3.84 34.49
CA GLY A 746 12.94 -2.49 33.93
C GLY A 746 11.75 -1.56 34.15
N GLY A 747 11.78 -0.38 33.50
CA GLY A 747 10.69 0.59 33.47
C GLY A 747 10.64 1.56 34.66
N ILE A 748 9.88 2.66 34.50
CA ILE A 748 9.72 3.69 35.54
C ILE A 748 9.06 3.07 36.78
N GLY A 749 9.75 3.13 37.92
CA GLY A 749 9.31 2.48 39.16
C GLY A 749 9.70 1.01 39.27
N GLY A 750 10.30 0.42 38.22
CA GLY A 750 10.85 -0.91 38.22
C GLY A 750 12.16 -1.04 39.03
N PHE A 751 12.59 -2.29 39.24
CA PHE A 751 13.76 -2.60 40.05
C PHE A 751 15.01 -1.87 39.56
N TYR A 752 15.28 -1.87 38.24
CA TYR A 752 16.44 -1.22 37.65
C TYR A 752 16.49 0.30 37.93
N HIS A 753 15.36 1.01 37.79
CA HIS A 753 15.29 2.45 38.11
C HIS A 753 15.59 2.72 39.59
N SER A 754 15.16 1.83 40.49
CA SER A 754 15.44 1.96 41.94
C SER A 754 16.93 1.81 42.28
N LEU A 755 17.72 1.20 41.39
CA LEU A 755 19.17 1.01 41.55
C LEU A 755 19.99 2.18 41.01
N LEU A 756 19.40 3.05 40.18
CA LEU A 756 20.12 4.18 39.62
C LEU A 756 20.43 5.20 40.71
N PRO A 757 21.63 5.82 40.70
CA PRO A 757 21.96 6.87 41.65
C PRO A 757 20.97 8.03 41.49
N ASN A 758 20.15 8.25 42.51
CA ASN A 758 19.28 9.42 42.54
C ASN A 758 20.17 10.69 42.51
N ASN A 759 19.77 11.67 41.69
CA ASN A 759 20.46 12.95 41.52
C ASN A 759 20.96 13.52 42.86
N ALA A 760 22.17 14.10 42.86
CA ALA A 760 22.92 14.58 44.03
C ALA A 760 22.14 15.50 45.02
N ASN A 761 20.99 16.03 44.62
CA ASN A 761 20.14 16.89 45.44
C ASN A 761 19.05 16.16 46.23
N SER A 762 18.73 14.90 45.92
CA SER A 762 17.83 14.10 46.76
C SER A 762 18.66 13.25 47.72
N GLN A 763 18.91 13.77 48.92
CA GLN A 763 19.72 13.14 49.99
C GLN A 763 19.17 11.80 50.54
N ARG A 764 18.24 11.13 49.86
CA ARG A 764 17.88 9.74 50.13
C ARG A 764 18.58 8.86 49.10
N PHE A 765 19.84 8.55 49.39
CA PHE A 765 20.61 7.53 48.69
C PHE A 765 19.76 6.26 48.57
N SER A 766 19.65 5.68 47.37
CA SER A 766 19.25 4.29 47.28
C SER A 766 20.30 3.52 48.11
N LYS A 767 19.86 2.75 49.12
CA LYS A 767 20.78 1.97 49.97
C LYS A 767 21.40 0.79 49.22
N LEU A 768 21.13 0.66 47.92
CA LEU A 768 21.50 -0.51 47.12
C LEU A 768 22.89 -0.28 46.50
N PRO A 769 23.79 -1.29 46.53
CA PRO A 769 25.13 -1.16 45.99
C PRO A 769 25.11 -0.75 44.52
N SER A 770 25.96 0.19 44.11
CA SER A 770 26.07 0.67 42.72
C SER A 770 26.39 -0.43 41.71
N GLY A 771 26.98 -1.55 42.14
CA GLY A 771 27.24 -2.71 41.29
C GLY A 771 26.02 -3.60 41.01
N LEU A 772 24.86 -3.36 41.62
CA LEU A 772 23.68 -4.23 41.42
C LEU A 772 23.00 -3.97 40.07
N SER A 773 23.00 -2.73 39.58
CA SER A 773 22.50 -2.41 38.23
C SER A 773 23.39 -3.01 37.15
N GLU A 774 24.71 -2.96 37.34
CA GLU A 774 25.70 -3.62 36.46
C GLU A 774 25.48 -5.14 36.45
N LYS A 775 25.36 -5.77 37.63
CA LYS A 775 25.05 -7.21 37.72
C LYS A 775 23.74 -7.59 37.04
N LEU A 776 22.71 -6.73 37.07
CA LEU A 776 21.45 -7.00 36.39
C LEU A 776 21.60 -6.95 34.87
N VAL A 777 22.39 -6.00 34.36
CA VAL A 777 22.73 -5.90 32.94
C VAL A 777 23.56 -7.11 32.50
N ASP A 778 24.56 -7.49 33.29
CA ASP A 778 25.39 -8.69 33.04
C ASP A 778 24.53 -9.95 33.07
N SER A 779 23.57 -10.05 33.99
CA SER A 779 22.64 -11.19 34.07
C SER A 779 21.76 -11.27 32.81
N ALA A 780 21.27 -10.14 32.29
CA ALA A 780 20.52 -10.12 31.05
C ALA A 780 21.38 -10.53 29.84
N PHE A 781 22.63 -10.07 29.81
CA PHE A 781 23.58 -10.42 28.75
C PHE A 781 23.96 -11.90 28.80
N GLU A 782 24.28 -12.44 29.97
CA GLU A 782 24.59 -13.87 30.19
C GLU A 782 23.39 -14.78 29.93
N MET A 783 22.17 -14.35 30.28
CA MET A 783 20.93 -15.07 29.96
C MET A 783 20.83 -15.34 28.45
N ILE A 784 21.10 -14.35 27.62
CA ILE A 784 21.05 -14.51 26.16
C ILE A 784 22.28 -15.26 25.64
N THR A 785 23.48 -14.83 26.03
CA THR A 785 24.74 -15.32 25.42
C THR A 785 25.19 -16.68 25.93
N LYS A 786 24.88 -17.06 27.17
CA LYS A 786 25.31 -18.33 27.77
C LYS A 786 24.17 -19.33 27.90
N HIS A 787 22.99 -18.88 28.33
CA HIS A 787 21.89 -19.79 28.68
C HIS A 787 20.93 -20.09 27.54
N HIS A 788 20.79 -19.17 26.58
CA HIS A 788 19.87 -19.34 25.46
C HIS A 788 20.59 -19.80 24.17
N GLY A 789 21.38 -20.87 24.24
CA GLY A 789 21.98 -21.51 23.08
C GLY A 789 23.09 -20.70 22.37
N GLY A 790 23.78 -19.82 23.09
CA GLY A 790 24.85 -19.00 22.49
C GLY A 790 24.32 -17.78 21.71
N GLY A 791 23.24 -17.17 22.20
CA GLY A 791 22.58 -16.02 21.57
C GLY A 791 23.48 -14.80 21.41
N ARG A 792 23.17 -13.95 20.43
CA ARG A 792 23.85 -12.67 20.15
C ARG A 792 22.83 -11.54 20.15
N PHE A 793 23.28 -10.30 20.21
CA PHE A 793 22.44 -9.15 19.88
C PHE A 793 22.76 -8.73 18.44
N LEU A 794 21.74 -8.68 17.60
CA LEU A 794 21.89 -8.34 16.19
C LEU A 794 21.10 -7.08 15.89
N MET A 795 21.78 -6.07 15.36
CA MET A 795 21.13 -4.85 14.89
C MET A 795 21.04 -4.86 13.38
N GLN A 796 19.84 -4.61 12.88
CA GLN A 796 19.64 -4.44 11.45
C GLN A 796 20.29 -3.13 11.02
N ASP A 797 21.18 -3.18 10.03
CA ASP A 797 21.62 -1.97 9.35
C ASP A 797 20.45 -1.41 8.53
N TYR A 798 20.16 -0.13 8.71
CA TYR A 798 19.00 0.50 8.07
C TYR A 798 19.23 0.71 6.56
N ARG A 799 20.49 0.70 6.09
CA ARG A 799 20.84 0.94 4.68
C ARG A 799 20.78 -0.35 3.87
N SER A 800 21.61 -1.32 4.23
CA SER A 800 21.73 -2.63 3.58
C SER A 800 20.61 -3.60 4.00
N GLY A 801 19.99 -3.35 5.16
CA GLY A 801 19.03 -4.27 5.77
C GLY A 801 19.66 -5.48 6.43
N ASP A 802 21.00 -5.58 6.38
CA ASP A 802 21.77 -6.73 6.85
C ASP A 802 21.86 -6.72 8.38
N TRP A 803 22.21 -7.87 8.96
CA TRP A 803 22.26 -8.02 10.41
C TRP A 803 23.69 -7.97 10.90
N LEU A 804 23.98 -6.94 11.69
CA LEU A 804 25.28 -6.71 12.31
C LEU A 804 25.27 -7.29 13.71
N VAL A 805 26.30 -8.07 14.04
CA VAL A 805 26.53 -8.56 15.41
C VAL A 805 27.02 -7.40 16.26
N LEU A 806 26.24 -7.02 17.27
CA LEU A 806 26.71 -6.07 18.26
C LEU A 806 27.83 -6.68 19.08
N ASN A 807 28.89 -5.92 19.30
CA ASN A 807 29.91 -6.33 20.26
C ASN A 807 29.35 -6.30 21.69
N GLU A 808 30.11 -6.82 22.65
CA GLU A 808 29.67 -6.91 24.04
C GLU A 808 29.31 -5.53 24.63
N ALA A 809 30.10 -4.49 24.36
CA ALA A 809 29.85 -3.15 24.87
C ALA A 809 28.55 -2.55 24.30
N GLU A 810 28.32 -2.70 22.99
CA GLU A 810 27.10 -2.26 22.31
C GLU A 810 25.86 -3.02 22.80
N SER A 811 26.00 -4.34 23.01
CA SER A 811 24.94 -5.19 23.58
C SER A 811 24.57 -4.73 24.99
N ILE A 812 25.57 -4.48 25.84
CA ILE A 812 25.40 -3.96 27.21
C ILE A 812 24.71 -2.58 27.19
N GLU A 813 25.11 -1.68 26.27
CA GLU A 813 24.46 -0.37 26.11
C GLU A 813 22.99 -0.52 25.72
N TYR A 814 22.69 -1.41 24.77
CA TYR A 814 21.32 -1.72 24.37
C TYR A 814 20.48 -2.27 25.53
N ILE A 815 21.02 -3.21 26.31
CA ILE A 815 20.36 -3.77 27.49
C ILE A 815 20.04 -2.67 28.51
N LYS A 816 21.02 -1.80 28.82
CA LYS A 816 20.81 -0.65 29.73
C LYS A 816 19.69 0.26 29.23
N LYS A 817 19.70 0.60 27.94
CA LYS A 817 18.64 1.39 27.29
C LYS A 817 17.28 0.72 27.46
N ARG A 818 17.17 -0.58 27.19
CA ARG A 818 15.90 -1.31 27.29
C ARG A 818 15.40 -1.44 28.74
N LEU A 819 16.27 -1.73 29.70
CA LEU A 819 15.92 -1.76 31.12
C LEU A 819 15.46 -0.40 31.65
N LEU A 820 16.09 0.69 31.19
CA LEU A 820 15.68 2.04 31.57
C LEU A 820 14.30 2.40 31.01
N ILE A 821 14.04 2.03 29.75
CA ILE A 821 12.75 2.29 29.10
C ILE A 821 11.65 1.39 29.68
N GLY A 822 11.95 0.10 29.92
CA GLY A 822 10.98 -0.91 30.34
C GLY A 822 10.05 -1.38 29.22
N ASN A 823 8.86 -1.85 29.62
CA ASN A 823 7.80 -2.24 28.68
C ASN A 823 7.38 -1.03 27.82
N LYS A 824 7.36 -1.22 26.49
CA LYS A 824 6.99 -0.18 25.51
C LYS A 824 5.58 0.38 25.76
N ASN A 825 4.65 -0.49 26.14
CA ASN A 825 3.23 -0.15 26.33
C ASN A 825 2.92 0.28 27.77
N GLY A 826 3.86 0.08 28.70
CA GLY A 826 3.61 0.26 30.14
C GLY A 826 3.93 1.65 30.68
N ASN A 827 4.64 2.52 29.95
CA ASN A 827 5.03 3.82 30.45
C ASN A 827 5.31 4.88 29.38
N THR A 828 5.35 6.15 29.81
CA THR A 828 5.58 7.32 28.95
C THR A 828 6.91 7.27 28.20
N MET A 829 7.96 6.70 28.80
CA MET A 829 9.28 6.63 28.19
C MET A 829 9.32 5.65 27.03
N GLY A 830 8.65 4.49 27.18
CA GLY A 830 8.39 3.53 26.12
C GLY A 830 7.68 4.18 24.94
N ALA A 831 6.57 4.87 25.21
CA ALA A 831 5.81 5.58 24.18
C ALA A 831 6.64 6.67 23.47
N ILE A 832 7.46 7.44 24.18
CA ILE A 832 8.33 8.46 23.57
C ILE A 832 9.38 7.79 22.66
N GLN A 833 10.04 6.73 23.12
CA GLN A 833 11.03 6.03 22.32
C GLN A 833 10.38 5.43 21.06
N GLU A 834 9.20 4.81 21.18
CA GLU A 834 8.44 4.30 20.04
C GLU A 834 8.16 5.42 19.02
N GLN A 835 7.70 6.59 19.47
CA GLN A 835 7.46 7.72 18.57
C GLN A 835 8.74 8.24 17.90
N ILE A 836 9.87 8.26 18.60
CA ILE A 836 11.16 8.62 18.00
C ILE A 836 11.56 7.61 16.92
N ASP A 837 11.41 6.32 17.20
CA ASP A 837 11.73 5.26 16.24
C ASP A 837 10.83 5.33 14.99
N LEU A 838 9.53 5.58 15.17
CA LEU A 838 8.59 5.80 14.05
C LEU A 838 8.94 7.03 13.21
N LEU A 839 9.36 8.12 13.85
CA LEU A 839 9.80 9.31 13.13
C LEU A 839 11.10 9.04 12.38
N LEU A 840 12.05 8.33 12.99
CA LEU A 840 13.29 7.91 12.33
C LEU A 840 13.01 7.08 11.09
N ASP A 841 12.11 6.10 11.20
CA ASP A 841 11.73 5.24 10.08
C ASP A 841 11.08 6.04 8.96
N LYS A 842 10.17 6.97 9.29
CA LYS A 842 9.54 7.83 8.30
C LYS A 842 10.56 8.68 7.56
N GLN A 843 11.62 9.14 8.24
CA GLN A 843 12.70 9.88 7.58
C GLN A 843 13.61 8.98 6.74
N ARG A 844 13.87 7.74 7.18
CA ARG A 844 14.74 6.78 6.49
C ARG A 844 14.09 6.15 5.26
N PHE A 845 12.82 5.77 5.37
CA PHE A 845 12.14 4.92 4.39
C PHE A 845 10.91 5.56 3.76
N GLY A 846 10.32 6.55 4.42
CA GLY A 846 9.12 7.22 3.89
C GLY A 846 9.41 8.21 2.76
N THR A 847 8.32 8.73 2.21
CA THR A 847 8.31 9.81 1.20
C THR A 847 9.29 10.97 1.47
N PRO A 848 9.53 11.44 2.73
CA PRO A 848 10.44 12.55 3.01
C PRO A 848 11.93 12.29 2.76
N ARG A 849 12.37 11.04 2.56
CA ARG A 849 13.80 10.68 2.34
C ARG A 849 14.51 11.55 1.29
N ASN A 850 13.80 11.96 0.23
CA ASN A 850 14.37 12.72 -0.89
C ASN A 850 14.47 14.23 -0.65
N ALA A 851 13.95 14.75 0.47
CA ALA A 851 14.24 16.11 0.92
C ALA A 851 15.62 16.12 1.61
N LEU A 852 16.67 15.77 0.85
CA LEU A 852 17.95 15.23 1.33
C LEU A 852 18.54 16.01 2.51
N SER A 853 18.59 17.34 2.46
CA SER A 853 19.19 18.14 3.54
C SER A 853 18.34 18.18 4.82
N MET A 854 17.01 18.13 4.74
CA MET A 854 16.16 18.15 5.94
C MET A 854 15.93 16.75 6.50
N SER A 855 15.81 15.73 5.65
CA SER A 855 15.65 14.34 6.09
C SER A 855 16.87 13.88 6.88
N TRP A 856 18.07 14.13 6.35
CA TRP A 856 19.32 13.71 7.01
C TRP A 856 19.52 14.37 8.38
N ASN A 857 19.42 15.70 8.44
CA ASN A 857 19.50 16.43 9.71
C ASN A 857 18.42 15.99 10.71
N SER A 858 17.21 15.66 10.23
CA SER A 858 16.15 15.12 11.08
C SER A 858 16.50 13.73 11.62
N GLN A 859 17.13 12.87 10.82
CA GLN A 859 17.57 11.55 11.28
C GLN A 859 18.65 11.66 12.36
N LEU A 860 19.67 12.49 12.14
CA LEU A 860 20.71 12.75 13.13
C LEU A 860 20.11 13.34 14.41
N PHE A 861 19.24 14.34 14.29
CA PHE A 861 18.56 14.95 15.42
C PHE A 861 17.72 13.93 16.21
N LEU A 862 16.93 13.09 15.53
CA LEU A 862 16.08 12.10 16.18
C LEU A 862 16.89 10.99 16.84
N HIS A 863 18.00 10.57 16.21
CA HIS A 863 18.93 9.61 16.80
C HIS A 863 19.60 10.19 18.06
N ASP A 864 20.07 11.43 17.98
CA ASP A 864 20.57 12.19 19.12
C ASP A 864 19.53 12.37 20.21
N LEU A 865 18.28 12.64 19.82
CA LEU A 865 17.16 12.79 20.74
C LEU A 865 16.88 11.46 21.44
N SER A 866 16.88 10.33 20.74
CA SER A 866 16.77 9.00 21.36
C SER A 866 17.87 8.78 22.38
N LYS A 867 19.14 9.05 22.02
CA LYS A 867 20.28 8.93 22.94
C LYS A 867 20.13 9.87 24.15
N LYS A 868 19.73 11.12 23.94
CA LYS A 868 19.54 12.11 25.01
C LYS A 868 18.39 11.75 25.93
N VAL A 869 17.23 11.38 25.39
CA VAL A 869 16.04 10.99 26.14
C VAL A 869 16.37 9.82 27.06
N VAL A 870 17.14 8.85 26.58
CA VAL A 870 17.54 7.65 27.34
C VAL A 870 18.75 7.86 28.24
N SER A 871 19.65 8.82 27.94
CA SER A 871 20.81 9.05 28.82
C SER A 871 20.38 9.45 30.24
N THR A 872 20.86 8.72 31.24
CA THR A 872 20.58 9.02 32.64
C THR A 872 21.21 10.36 33.04
N PRO A 873 20.64 11.11 34.02
CA PRO A 873 21.31 12.29 34.57
C PRO A 873 22.74 12.00 35.04
N PHE A 874 22.97 10.78 35.55
CA PHE A 874 24.28 10.27 35.95
C PHE A 874 25.25 10.12 34.76
N GLU A 875 24.84 9.51 33.64
CA GLU A 875 25.67 9.45 32.43
C GLU A 875 25.95 10.85 31.86
N ARG A 876 24.98 11.76 31.94
CA ARG A 876 25.19 13.16 31.56
C ARG A 876 26.19 13.86 32.49
N GLU A 877 26.23 13.53 33.79
CA GLU A 877 27.26 14.01 34.71
C GLU A 877 28.63 13.35 34.48
N MET A 878 28.69 12.03 34.32
CA MET A 878 29.92 11.30 34.04
C MET A 878 30.56 11.71 32.71
N SER A 879 29.75 11.99 31.68
CA SER A 879 30.25 12.52 30.41
C SER A 879 30.81 13.94 30.55
N LYS A 880 30.29 14.76 31.49
CA LYS A 880 30.89 16.06 31.84
C LYS A 880 32.20 15.90 32.63
N ILE A 881 32.35 14.83 33.42
CA ILE A 881 33.56 14.55 34.22
C ILE A 881 34.69 13.99 33.35
N ARG A 882 34.38 13.21 32.30
CA ARG A 882 35.37 12.61 31.39
C ARG A 882 35.89 13.56 30.30
N LYS A 883 35.26 14.71 30.05
CA LYS A 883 35.80 15.70 29.11
C LYS A 883 36.95 16.48 29.77
N PRO A 884 38.13 16.59 29.14
CA PRO A 884 39.23 17.40 29.68
C PRO A 884 38.74 18.84 29.90
N LYS A 885 39.08 19.40 31.06
CA LYS A 885 38.56 20.66 31.61
C LYS A 885 38.81 21.93 30.77
N SER A 886 39.37 21.83 29.57
CA SER A 886 39.68 23.01 28.74
C SER A 886 38.48 23.59 27.99
N VAL A 887 37.34 22.89 27.86
CA VAL A 887 36.17 23.44 27.16
C VAL A 887 34.89 22.98 27.84
N ILE A 888 34.37 23.72 28.84
CA ILE A 888 32.93 23.80 29.22
C ILE A 888 32.80 24.92 30.26
N LYS A 889 32.32 26.09 29.84
CA LYS A 889 31.70 27.07 30.74
C LYS A 889 30.37 27.66 30.23
N SER A 890 29.78 27.15 29.14
CA SER A 890 28.70 27.85 28.43
C SER A 890 27.35 27.12 28.27
N VAL A 891 27.14 25.92 28.85
CA VAL A 891 25.89 25.14 28.60
C VAL A 891 24.92 25.12 29.81
N VAL A 892 25.19 25.84 30.90
CA VAL A 892 24.42 25.65 32.15
C VAL A 892 23.10 26.44 32.24
N THR A 893 22.71 27.29 31.28
CA THR A 893 21.53 28.16 31.47
C THR A 893 20.22 27.71 30.78
N ILE A 894 20.10 26.47 30.27
CA ILE A 894 18.85 25.99 29.63
C ILE A 894 18.14 24.85 30.41
N SER A 895 18.71 24.34 31.51
CA SER A 895 18.14 23.14 32.16
C SER A 895 16.98 23.35 33.15
N ASN A 896 16.51 24.57 33.40
CA ASN A 896 15.56 24.83 34.50
C ASN A 896 14.15 25.31 34.09
N SER A 897 13.72 25.11 32.84
CA SER A 897 12.32 25.37 32.48
C SER A 897 11.85 24.47 31.34
N ILE A 898 11.54 23.22 31.64
CA ILE A 898 10.62 22.42 30.84
C ILE A 898 9.29 22.44 31.60
N PHE A 899 8.49 23.48 31.40
CA PHE A 899 7.06 23.40 31.63
C PHE A 899 6.45 22.74 30.40
N LEU A 900 5.85 21.56 30.55
CA LEU A 900 4.97 20.99 29.55
C LEU A 900 3.75 21.93 29.40
N PRO A 901 3.51 22.55 28.24
CA PRO A 901 2.34 23.39 28.08
C PRO A 901 1.10 22.51 27.93
N GLN A 902 0.05 22.85 28.70
CA GLN A 902 -1.30 22.34 28.46
C GLN A 902 -1.73 22.67 27.01
N SER A 903 -2.47 21.72 26.45
CA SER A 903 -2.95 21.64 25.07
C SER A 903 -3.69 22.90 24.61
N ASP A 904 -3.02 23.76 23.83
CA ASP A 904 -3.66 24.66 22.85
C ASP A 904 -2.62 25.35 21.92
N TYR A 905 -1.64 24.59 21.44
CA TYR A 905 -0.68 25.11 20.46
C TYR A 905 -1.26 25.07 19.04
N ARG A 906 -1.91 26.15 18.62
CA ARG A 906 -2.14 26.42 17.18
C ARG A 906 -0.85 26.96 16.59
N LEU A 907 -0.27 26.22 15.64
CA LEU A 907 0.85 26.70 14.81
C LEU A 907 0.52 28.12 14.28
N PRO A 908 1.41 29.11 14.43
CA PRO A 908 1.20 30.42 13.84
C PRO A 908 1.07 30.25 12.33
N LYS A 909 0.03 30.84 11.73
CA LYS A 909 -0.10 30.92 10.27
C LYS A 909 1.10 31.70 9.73
N TRP A 910 2.07 30.98 9.16
CA TRP A 910 3.23 31.54 8.50
C TRP A 910 2.76 32.30 7.26
N LYS A 911 2.95 33.62 7.24
CA LYS A 911 2.87 34.38 5.99
C LYS A 911 4.20 34.17 5.26
N PRO A 912 4.22 33.54 4.06
CA PRO A 912 5.43 33.49 3.27
C PRO A 912 5.90 34.92 2.96
N ILE A 913 7.21 35.15 3.11
CA ILE A 913 7.86 36.33 2.54
C ILE A 913 7.82 36.09 1.02
N GLY A 914 6.88 36.74 0.33
CA GLY A 914 6.74 36.58 -1.12
C GLY A 914 8.04 36.97 -1.83
N PRO A 915 8.44 36.25 -2.90
CA PRO A 915 9.37 36.81 -3.86
C PRO A 915 8.71 38.06 -4.45
N THR A 916 9.37 39.21 -4.38
CA THR A 916 8.99 40.35 -5.23
C THR A 916 9.15 39.91 -6.68
N VAL A 917 8.03 39.65 -7.35
CA VAL A 917 7.97 39.42 -8.79
C VAL A 917 8.26 40.77 -9.45
N SER A 918 9.47 40.95 -9.99
CA SER A 918 9.74 42.03 -10.94
C SER A 918 9.71 41.45 -12.35
N ASN A 919 8.82 41.99 -13.19
CA ASN A 919 8.82 41.70 -14.62
C ASN A 919 9.93 42.52 -15.28
N THR A 920 10.95 41.87 -15.81
CA THR A 920 11.87 42.46 -16.78
C THR A 920 11.88 41.58 -18.01
N GLU A 921 11.75 42.19 -19.18
CA GLU A 921 11.91 41.55 -20.49
C GLU A 921 13.41 41.27 -20.70
N ASP A 922 13.74 40.13 -21.31
CA ASP A 922 15.12 39.88 -21.76
C ASP A 922 15.43 40.74 -23.00
N ASP A 923 16.69 40.74 -23.44
CA ASP A 923 17.18 41.54 -24.56
C ASP A 923 16.47 41.20 -25.90
N ASP A 924 15.72 40.09 -25.94
CA ASP A 924 14.91 39.62 -27.07
C ASP A 924 13.40 39.87 -26.91
N GLY A 925 12.96 40.50 -25.82
CA GLY A 925 11.57 40.90 -25.59
C GLY A 925 10.61 39.77 -25.18
N ASN A 926 11.11 38.62 -24.75
CA ASN A 926 10.30 37.47 -24.35
C ASN A 926 9.98 37.48 -22.84
N ARG A 927 8.71 37.21 -22.50
CA ARG A 927 8.25 37.07 -21.10
C ARG A 927 8.27 35.61 -20.67
N GLY A 928 9.37 35.16 -20.09
CA GLY A 928 9.48 33.84 -19.44
C GLY A 928 9.35 33.90 -17.92
N PHE A 929 8.59 32.98 -17.32
CA PHE A 929 8.63 32.72 -15.87
C PHE A 929 9.90 31.95 -15.52
N LEU A 930 11.00 32.65 -15.33
CA LEU A 930 12.17 32.09 -14.66
C LEU A 930 11.96 32.20 -13.15
N ILE A 931 11.95 31.06 -12.44
CA ILE A 931 12.25 31.03 -11.00
C ILE A 931 13.71 31.48 -10.89
N GLY A 932 13.90 32.79 -10.80
CA GLY A 932 15.22 33.40 -10.85
C GLY A 932 16.10 32.95 -9.70
N LYS A 933 17.41 33.07 -9.92
CA LYS A 933 18.49 33.18 -8.93
C LYS A 933 18.24 34.34 -7.96
N GLY A 934 17.10 34.34 -7.27
CA GLY A 934 16.81 35.24 -6.16
C GLY A 934 17.72 34.84 -5.01
N LYS A 935 18.42 35.81 -4.42
CA LYS A 935 19.28 35.58 -3.25
C LYS A 935 18.50 34.77 -2.20
N ALA A 936 19.00 33.58 -1.86
CA ALA A 936 18.31 32.66 -0.96
C ALA A 936 17.79 33.38 0.29
N ALA A 937 16.57 33.03 0.69
CA ALA A 937 15.99 33.55 1.93
C ALA A 937 16.75 32.92 3.12
N TYR A 938 17.44 33.75 3.90
CA TYR A 938 18.09 33.31 5.12
C TYR A 938 17.05 32.85 6.15
N ARG A 939 17.33 31.73 6.82
CA ARG A 939 16.49 31.17 7.90
C ARG A 939 17.36 30.78 9.09
N ALA A 940 16.78 30.75 10.29
CA ALA A 940 17.47 30.19 11.45
C ALA A 940 17.79 28.69 11.20
N GLY A 941 18.95 28.24 11.64
CA GLY A 941 19.53 26.92 11.35
C GLY A 941 20.23 26.82 9.99
N MET A 942 20.34 27.90 9.22
CA MET A 942 21.05 27.90 7.94
C MET A 942 22.56 28.09 8.15
N GLU A 943 23.37 27.19 7.62
CA GLU A 943 24.82 27.34 7.54
C GLU A 943 25.19 28.41 6.49
N ILE A 944 26.19 29.21 6.82
CA ILE A 944 26.64 30.36 6.05
C ILE A 944 28.16 30.47 6.06
N TRP A 945 28.70 31.05 4.99
CA TRP A 945 30.03 31.61 4.95
C TRP A 945 29.95 33.12 5.23
N MET A 946 30.81 33.61 6.11
CA MET A 946 30.86 35.01 6.52
C MET A 946 32.25 35.59 6.28
N GLY A 947 32.41 36.47 5.30
CA GLY A 947 33.70 37.11 5.03
C GLY A 947 33.91 38.36 5.88
N LEU A 948 34.70 38.30 6.96
CA LEU A 948 35.09 39.50 7.71
C LEU A 948 36.44 40.02 7.25
N LYS A 949 36.53 41.33 7.02
CA LYS A 949 37.83 41.96 6.75
C LYS A 949 38.64 42.09 8.04
N ASN A 950 39.90 41.66 8.01
CA ASN A 950 40.87 41.95 9.05
C ASN A 950 41.33 43.42 8.94
N ASN A 951 42.17 43.87 9.88
CA ASN A 951 42.68 45.25 9.89
C ASN A 951 43.60 45.58 8.70
N ASP A 952 44.17 44.56 8.06
CA ASP A 952 45.08 44.69 6.92
C ASP A 952 44.31 44.76 5.57
N GLY A 953 42.99 44.57 5.60
CA GLY A 953 42.09 44.65 4.44
C GLY A 953 41.77 43.31 3.79
N ASP A 954 42.42 42.22 4.22
CA ASP A 954 42.17 40.86 3.76
C ASP A 954 40.87 40.33 4.34
N THR A 955 40.12 39.56 3.55
CA THR A 955 38.83 39.00 3.97
C THR A 955 39.01 37.57 4.45
N ASN A 956 38.92 37.37 5.77
CA ASN A 956 38.88 36.04 6.37
C ASN A 956 37.46 35.49 6.27
N VAL A 957 37.31 34.28 5.74
CA VAL A 957 36.02 33.61 5.62
C VAL A 957 35.80 32.73 6.85
N TYR A 958 34.75 33.03 7.60
CA TYR A 958 34.36 32.28 8.79
C TYR A 958 33.12 31.44 8.50
N ARG A 959 33.13 30.21 9.00
CA ARG A 959 31.94 29.34 8.99
C ARG A 959 31.02 29.72 10.14
N GLY A 960 29.71 29.71 9.91
CA GLY A 960 28.76 29.82 10.99
C GLY A 960 27.34 29.38 10.66
N THR A 961 26.50 29.32 11.68
CA THR A 961 25.08 28.99 11.60
C THR A 961 24.23 30.17 12.08
N ILE A 962 23.22 30.57 11.29
CA ILE A 962 22.26 31.61 11.71
C ILE A 962 21.41 31.06 12.87
N ILE A 963 21.59 31.58 14.08
CA ILE A 963 20.79 31.20 15.26
C ILE A 963 19.43 31.91 15.23
N LYS A 964 19.41 33.19 14.89
CA LYS A 964 18.20 34.03 14.99
C LYS A 964 18.22 35.17 13.98
N ILE A 965 17.04 35.51 13.45
CA ILE A 965 16.84 36.68 12.60
C ILE A 965 15.93 37.65 13.34
N ASN A 966 16.43 38.85 13.63
CA ASN A 966 15.63 39.87 14.31
C ASN A 966 14.94 40.77 13.28
N HIS A 967 13.60 40.73 13.27
CA HIS A 967 12.75 41.45 12.31
C HIS A 967 12.14 42.73 12.90
N ASP A 968 12.83 43.39 13.84
CA ASP A 968 12.24 44.55 14.49
C ASP A 968 12.07 45.72 13.50
N LYS A 969 10.82 46.17 13.33
CA LYS A 969 10.42 47.14 12.30
C LYS A 969 10.91 48.58 12.58
N ARG A 970 11.65 48.79 13.67
CA ARG A 970 12.07 50.12 14.15
C ARG A 970 13.41 50.60 13.62
N PHE A 971 14.14 49.79 12.86
CA PHE A 971 15.42 50.20 12.27
C PHE A 971 15.16 51.03 11.00
N LYS A 972 15.57 52.31 11.02
CA LYS A 972 15.35 53.32 9.96
C LYS A 972 16.00 52.96 8.61
N ASP A 973 16.81 51.92 8.59
CA ASP A 973 17.74 51.53 7.54
C ASP A 973 17.38 50.19 6.86
N ARG A 974 16.24 49.56 7.20
CA ARG A 974 15.74 48.29 6.61
C ARG A 974 16.72 47.10 6.69
N GLN A 975 17.74 47.16 7.54
CA GLN A 975 18.71 46.07 7.68
C GLN A 975 18.18 44.97 8.60
N CYS A 976 18.16 43.72 8.13
CA CYS A 976 17.91 42.56 8.98
C CYS A 976 19.14 42.25 9.82
N ARG A 977 18.97 42.01 11.11
CA ARG A 977 20.05 41.60 12.01
C ARG A 977 20.05 40.08 12.16
N PHE A 978 21.21 39.47 11.98
CA PHE A 978 21.43 38.04 12.13
C PHE A 978 22.25 37.81 13.40
N GLN A 979 21.83 36.83 14.20
CA GLN A 979 22.66 36.27 15.27
C GLN A 979 23.29 34.99 14.71
N ILE A 980 24.61 34.91 14.71
CA ILE A 980 25.38 33.84 14.05
C ILE A 980 26.26 33.17 15.10
N ALA A 981 26.24 31.84 15.17
CA ALA A 981 27.26 31.04 15.85
C ALA A 981 28.35 30.74 14.84
N LEU A 982 29.63 30.95 15.18
CA LEU A 982 30.74 30.50 14.37
C LEU A 982 31.18 29.11 14.82
N ASP A 983 31.59 28.28 13.85
CA ASP A 983 32.12 26.95 14.10
C ASP A 983 33.65 27.11 14.22
N GLU A 984 34.22 27.02 15.43
CA GLU A 984 35.64 27.39 15.67
C GLU A 984 36.61 26.21 15.59
N ASP A 985 37.70 26.42 14.86
CA ASP A 985 39.06 26.45 15.41
C ASP A 985 39.75 27.76 14.93
N GLY A 986 40.20 28.62 15.87
CA GLY A 986 41.05 29.79 15.56
C GLY A 986 40.53 31.20 15.87
N VAL A 987 39.35 31.37 16.50
CA VAL A 987 38.80 32.71 16.85
C VAL A 987 38.89 33.01 18.36
N ALA A 988 39.93 32.50 19.02
CA ALA A 988 40.10 32.59 20.47
C ALA A 988 40.25 34.02 21.07
N HIS A 989 40.20 35.09 20.27
CA HIS A 989 40.30 36.48 20.74
C HIS A 989 39.19 37.44 20.29
N LEU A 990 38.10 36.97 19.65
CA LEU A 990 36.87 37.76 19.56
C LEU A 990 36.02 37.54 20.82
N ASP A 991 36.60 37.84 21.98
CA ASP A 991 35.91 37.84 23.26
C ASP A 991 34.69 38.78 23.19
N ARG A 992 33.50 38.17 23.14
CA ARG A 992 32.21 38.81 23.47
C ARG A 992 31.79 40.03 22.66
N VAL A 993 32.12 40.09 21.37
CA VAL A 993 31.33 40.97 20.49
C VAL A 993 30.05 40.22 20.14
N HIS A 994 28.94 40.65 20.73
CA HIS A 994 27.62 40.43 20.16
C HIS A 994 27.68 40.89 18.69
N LEU A 995 27.91 39.97 17.74
CA LEU A 995 27.80 40.20 16.30
C LEU A 995 26.31 40.39 15.94
N GLU A 996 25.65 41.33 16.61
CA GLU A 996 24.23 41.62 16.44
C GLU A 996 23.95 42.36 15.12
N GLN A 997 24.97 42.66 14.31
CA GLN A 997 24.88 43.55 13.17
C GLN A 997 25.80 43.13 12.02
N VAL A 998 25.64 41.90 11.53
CA VAL A 998 26.30 41.48 10.28
C VAL A 998 25.39 41.81 9.09
N SER A 999 25.90 42.60 8.14
CA SER A 999 25.14 42.95 6.93
C SER A 999 24.91 41.71 6.06
N ARG A 1000 23.72 41.61 5.45
CA ARG A 1000 23.36 40.52 4.53
C ARG A 1000 24.38 40.33 3.39
N LYS A 1001 25.11 41.38 3.00
CA LYS A 1001 26.12 41.34 1.93
C LYS A 1001 27.34 40.50 2.30
N VAL A 1002 27.60 40.34 3.59
CA VAL A 1002 28.77 39.65 4.14
C VAL A 1002 28.50 38.16 4.33
N LEU A 1003 27.21 37.78 4.31
CA LEU A 1003 26.76 36.41 4.40
C LEU A 1003 26.60 35.84 2.99
N LYS A 1004 27.18 34.66 2.76
CA LYS A 1004 26.84 33.80 1.64
C LYS A 1004 26.18 32.54 2.20
N PRO A 1005 24.99 32.14 1.73
CA PRO A 1005 24.38 30.89 2.17
C PRO A 1005 25.27 29.73 1.73
N ARG A 1006 25.55 28.79 2.62
CA ARG A 1006 26.27 27.57 2.21
C ARG A 1006 25.33 26.80 1.27
N GLY A 1007 25.81 26.52 0.06
CA GLY A 1007 25.12 25.59 -0.83
C GLY A 1007 24.98 24.24 -0.12
N PRO A 1008 23.84 23.53 -0.28
CA PRO A 1008 23.75 22.18 0.26
C PRO A 1008 24.85 21.33 -0.41
N ILE A 1009 25.65 20.66 0.42
CA ILE A 1009 26.61 19.67 -0.05
C ILE A 1009 25.77 18.54 -0.66
N THR A 1010 25.92 18.34 -1.96
CA THR A 1010 25.13 17.38 -2.72
C THR A 1010 26.07 16.62 -3.65
N SER A 1011 25.75 15.34 -3.87
CA SER A 1011 26.40 14.56 -4.93
C SER A 1011 26.27 15.30 -6.27
N GLY A 1012 27.37 15.33 -7.03
CA GLY A 1012 27.55 16.14 -8.23
C GLY A 1012 28.07 17.57 -7.97
N GLY A 1013 28.16 18.01 -6.71
CA GLY A 1013 28.71 19.32 -6.36
C GLY A 1013 30.23 19.40 -6.54
N ARG A 1014 30.72 20.54 -7.02
CA ARG A 1014 32.15 20.80 -7.22
C ARG A 1014 32.81 21.32 -5.94
N ILE A 1015 33.94 20.76 -5.56
CA ILE A 1015 34.71 21.13 -4.38
C ILE A 1015 36.20 21.24 -4.69
N THR A 1016 36.92 21.91 -3.80
CA THR A 1016 38.38 21.88 -3.72
C THR A 1016 38.74 21.34 -2.34
N ALA A 1017 39.49 20.23 -2.25
CA ALA A 1017 39.88 19.62 -0.98
C ALA A 1017 41.40 19.65 -0.77
N GLU A 1018 41.82 19.85 0.47
CA GLU A 1018 43.22 19.78 0.92
C GLU A 1018 43.60 18.32 1.18
N LEU A 1019 44.71 17.86 0.60
CA LEU A 1019 45.24 16.51 0.85
C LEU A 1019 46.35 16.55 1.91
N GLU A 1020 46.81 15.37 2.35
CA GLU A 1020 47.81 15.22 3.43
C GLU A 1020 49.14 15.98 3.17
N ASP A 1021 49.41 16.37 1.93
CA ASP A 1021 50.58 17.17 1.53
C ASP A 1021 50.35 18.70 1.58
N GLY A 1022 49.14 19.14 1.90
CA GLY A 1022 48.72 20.55 1.96
C GLY A 1022 48.41 21.15 0.59
N GLU A 1023 48.34 20.34 -0.47
CA GLU A 1023 47.91 20.79 -1.80
C GLU A 1023 46.39 20.67 -1.95
N PHE A 1024 45.81 21.61 -2.71
CA PHE A 1024 44.37 21.71 -2.94
C PHE A 1024 44.00 21.20 -4.33
N PHE A 1025 43.12 20.21 -4.40
CA PHE A 1025 42.69 19.59 -5.66
C PHE A 1025 41.20 19.78 -5.89
N ASP A 1026 40.83 20.07 -7.14
CA ASP A 1026 39.42 20.19 -7.54
C ASP A 1026 38.82 18.81 -7.82
N GLY A 1027 37.59 18.61 -7.36
CA GLY A 1027 36.86 17.38 -7.59
C GLY A 1027 35.34 17.54 -7.57
N THR A 1028 34.66 16.45 -7.82
CA THR A 1028 33.21 16.32 -7.77
C THR A 1028 32.82 15.38 -6.64
N ILE A 1029 31.96 15.86 -5.74
CA ILE A 1029 31.38 15.05 -4.66
C ILE A 1029 30.61 13.90 -5.29
N GLN A 1030 31.04 12.66 -5.07
CA GLN A 1030 30.30 11.47 -5.47
C GLN A 1030 29.27 11.11 -4.42
N LEU A 1031 29.66 11.17 -3.14
CA LEU A 1031 28.81 10.82 -2.01
C LEU A 1031 29.01 11.79 -0.85
N VAL A 1032 27.92 12.03 -0.10
CA VAL A 1032 27.96 12.75 1.19
C VAL A 1032 27.64 11.73 2.27
N VAL A 1033 28.61 11.46 3.14
CA VAL A 1033 28.53 10.46 4.22
C VAL A 1033 27.70 11.01 5.38
N ALA A 1034 27.14 10.12 6.21
CA ALA A 1034 26.19 10.50 7.25
C ALA A 1034 26.79 11.17 8.49
N ASP A 1035 28.11 11.19 8.64
CA ASP A 1035 28.83 11.99 9.63
C ASP A 1035 29.18 13.40 9.12
N GLY A 1036 28.94 13.68 7.83
CA GLY A 1036 29.20 14.97 7.19
C GLY A 1036 30.48 15.01 6.36
N SER A 1037 31.27 13.93 6.36
CA SER A 1037 32.39 13.75 5.43
C SER A 1037 31.90 13.51 4.00
N ILE A 1038 32.78 13.70 3.01
CA ILE A 1038 32.44 13.50 1.59
C ILE A 1038 33.42 12.58 0.90
N ASP A 1039 32.92 11.89 -0.13
CA ASP A 1039 33.74 11.16 -1.07
C ASP A 1039 33.84 11.98 -2.35
N VAL A 1040 35.07 12.26 -2.78
CA VAL A 1040 35.38 13.16 -3.88
C VAL A 1040 36.10 12.39 -4.96
N LEU A 1041 35.59 12.48 -6.19
CA LEU A 1041 36.34 12.12 -7.39
C LEU A 1041 37.04 13.38 -7.90
N PHE A 1042 38.35 13.44 -7.75
CA PHE A 1042 39.18 14.53 -8.25
C PHE A 1042 39.28 14.49 -9.78
N ASP A 1043 39.61 15.64 -10.36
CA ASP A 1043 39.67 15.81 -11.81
C ASP A 1043 40.79 15.00 -12.50
N ASP A 1044 41.79 14.57 -11.73
CA ASP A 1044 42.84 13.64 -12.18
C ASP A 1044 42.39 12.17 -12.22
N GLY A 1045 41.19 11.88 -11.69
CA GLY A 1045 40.60 10.55 -11.65
C GLY A 1045 40.76 9.83 -10.31
N ASP A 1046 41.47 10.41 -9.34
CA ASP A 1046 41.63 9.81 -8.02
C ASP A 1046 40.36 10.01 -7.17
N MET A 1047 40.05 9.03 -6.33
CA MET A 1047 38.92 9.09 -5.41
C MET A 1047 39.42 9.01 -3.98
N ILE A 1048 39.05 10.00 -3.16
CA ILE A 1048 39.33 10.00 -1.72
C ILE A 1048 38.01 10.05 -0.97
N GLN A 1049 37.92 9.19 0.04
CA GLN A 1049 36.71 8.95 0.81
C GLN A 1049 36.85 9.52 2.22
N GLY A 1050 35.73 9.92 2.79
CA GLY A 1050 35.68 10.39 4.17
C GLY A 1050 36.43 11.70 4.42
N ILE A 1051 36.60 12.56 3.39
CA ILE A 1051 37.21 13.88 3.56
C ILE A 1051 36.36 14.67 4.55
N GLU A 1052 36.97 15.04 5.68
CA GLU A 1052 36.26 15.72 6.75
C GLU A 1052 35.86 17.13 6.30
N HIS A 1053 34.86 17.69 6.98
CA HIS A 1053 34.19 18.90 6.51
C HIS A 1053 35.07 20.16 6.49
N ASP A 1054 36.15 20.15 7.26
CA ASP A 1054 37.20 21.15 7.36
C ASP A 1054 38.29 21.00 6.30
N GLU A 1055 38.38 19.85 5.63
CA GLU A 1055 39.39 19.54 4.61
C GLU A 1055 38.93 19.93 3.20
N PHE A 1056 37.75 20.54 3.02
CA PHE A 1056 37.30 20.98 1.68
C PHE A 1056 36.44 22.25 1.66
N VAL A 1057 36.44 22.92 0.51
CA VAL A 1057 35.62 24.09 0.22
C VAL A 1057 34.81 23.84 -1.06
N THR A 1058 33.50 24.09 -1.04
CA THR A 1058 32.68 24.06 -2.27
C THR A 1058 33.12 25.17 -3.22
N LEU A 1059 33.38 24.87 -4.50
CA LEU A 1059 33.84 25.85 -5.49
C LEU A 1059 32.84 27.02 -5.66
N ASP A 1060 31.54 26.77 -5.48
CA ASP A 1060 30.50 27.79 -5.45
C ASP A 1060 30.64 28.83 -4.30
N ALA A 1061 31.46 28.54 -3.29
CA ALA A 1061 31.73 29.45 -2.17
C ALA A 1061 32.95 30.36 -2.42
N LEU A 1062 33.92 29.90 -3.23
CA LEU A 1062 35.16 30.62 -3.57
C LEU A 1062 34.92 31.75 -4.60
N VAL A 1063 33.86 31.65 -5.40
CA VAL A 1063 33.33 32.70 -6.30
C VAL A 1063 32.35 33.59 -5.55
#